data_AF-A0A233HQU0-F1
#
_entry.id   AF-A0A233HQU0-F1
#
_cell.length_a   1.000
_cell.length_b   1.000
_cell.length_c   1.000
_cell.angle_alpha   90.00
_cell.angle_beta   90.00
_cell.angle_gamma   90.00
#
_symmetry.space_group_name_H-M   'P 1'
#
loop_
_entity.id
_entity.type
_entity.pdbx_description
1 polymer ?
#
loop_
_entity_poly.entity_id
_entity_poly.type
_entity_poly.pdbx_seq_one_letter_code
_entity_poly.pdbx_strand_id
1 'polypeptide(L)'
;MLSVAIDNTSIANLIESIVLDHSLLNGLSAETLEDIINFSVANDDYRALDIITNIHTGIYGYDDRQPEWLESRFTENKWVLTFGKHPKTIHWDTVCLDDGKKLTDKKHQKLLNSFKYWITAADNPLENGGKIISPTTAYQKVLKVIALINAVLLHSKELKIAKYHLLNVNDDFWLNILTKYAEHGNFQGVYEVDKRTKVLLDNASQSVSDAQTFKEKFPYVTQDIAQDESFLFLAEREKACAWLFEQGYYHTGEAIKYTGNSTVLGELLFKGKMLYHDTNLPNYAELHLKAPNQYSEYRAVENRDTSTGTSQRTISKYIEAIRLIHTNLERKDAASPSILSERVSAGHISQLVSLKKVGRTRTLPPKFVFNLIRQCYEFAKEHLPTEEGAVTLLDETLTLLSTARSKSTVKNSNTLRPHQDSLAWNEELHRDMSLSERGYWFQTEAINCLSSEYLKKGIKQAQGFADSVKNRFERIRANESLFDLFSVLQGAIQVLVGAIMARRQDELIKLKSHGNLSPNVNPFSEDGAKAEYNLIFKVKKTGSKGVNATIERPIPLSIARFIWQLEQFNIKANELNLAKGKLSLFNNLNSKDCQLSQVVHITYNTHLDALCDYVETDLVEYDNGEYRRNYVRQHQLRRFFAMAFFWSKGFDGMDALRWMLGHSDMEHLYHYISESETGAVLNGAKASVIVRGVVDSTSELAKLEGIEEVRKMIAERLTGDSSTPITIESVSEAAGDYDDESYLTVPHISQIQKEQDIETEVIHLLEEGQITLEPEFFIIDDSDGNATQTFNLILKIKDLD
;
A
#
# COMPACT_ATOMS: atom_id res chain seq x y z
N MET A 1 32.80 -14.01 -46.21
CA MET A 1 34.11 -14.30 -45.61
C MET A 1 34.87 -13.00 -45.44
N LEU A 2 34.87 -12.47 -44.21
CA LEU A 2 35.88 -11.57 -43.67
C LEU A 2 35.90 -11.93 -42.19
N SER A 3 36.66 -12.97 -41.85
CA SER A 3 36.93 -13.32 -40.45
C SER A 3 37.83 -12.23 -39.88
N VAL A 4 37.28 -11.35 -39.06
CA VAL A 4 38.09 -10.60 -38.11
C VAL A 4 38.71 -11.67 -37.21
N ALA A 5 40.01 -11.91 -37.39
CA ALA A 5 40.79 -12.72 -36.47
C ALA A 5 40.82 -11.95 -35.15
N ILE A 6 39.86 -12.22 -34.27
CA ILE A 6 40.01 -11.93 -32.85
C ILE A 6 41.32 -12.60 -32.46
N ASP A 7 42.24 -11.83 -31.87
CA ASP A 7 43.55 -12.32 -31.45
C ASP A 7 43.34 -13.28 -30.26
N ASN A 8 42.93 -14.51 -30.58
CA ASN A 8 42.49 -15.55 -29.64
C ASN A 8 43.55 -15.85 -28.59
N THR A 9 44.83 -15.64 -28.91
CA THR A 9 45.94 -15.82 -27.97
C THR A 9 46.00 -14.72 -26.91
N SER A 10 45.63 -13.48 -27.27
CA SER A 10 45.59 -12.34 -26.35
C SER A 10 44.45 -12.48 -25.32
N ILE A 11 43.25 -12.84 -25.77
CA ILE A 11 42.09 -13.07 -24.88
C ILE A 11 42.31 -14.31 -23.99
N ALA A 12 42.88 -15.40 -24.52
CA ALA A 12 43.22 -16.57 -23.71
C ALA A 12 44.22 -16.23 -22.58
N ASN A 13 45.26 -15.45 -22.88
CA ASN A 13 46.22 -14.99 -21.87
C ASN A 13 45.58 -14.04 -20.85
N LEU A 14 44.63 -13.21 -21.29
CA LEU A 14 43.86 -12.33 -20.41
C LEU A 14 42.97 -13.13 -19.46
N ILE A 15 42.30 -14.19 -19.94
CA ILE A 15 41.52 -15.12 -19.11
C ILE A 15 42.42 -15.77 -18.05
N GLU A 16 43.57 -16.31 -18.44
CA GLU A 16 44.55 -16.87 -17.47
C GLU A 16 45.00 -15.83 -16.43
N SER A 17 45.26 -14.60 -16.88
CA SER A 17 45.65 -13.52 -15.98
C SER A 17 44.54 -13.15 -15.00
N ILE A 18 43.28 -13.08 -15.45
CA ILE A 18 42.09 -12.84 -14.62
C ILE A 18 41.90 -13.96 -13.60
N VAL A 19 42.13 -15.22 -14.00
CA VAL A 19 42.02 -16.38 -13.09
C VAL A 19 43.07 -16.33 -11.99
N LEU A 20 44.27 -15.81 -12.28
CA LEU A 20 45.34 -15.63 -11.29
C LEU A 20 45.14 -14.39 -10.41
N ASP A 21 44.61 -13.30 -10.99
CA ASP A 21 44.34 -12.05 -10.30
C ASP A 21 42.99 -11.45 -10.72
N HIS A 22 41.97 -11.67 -9.88
CA HIS A 22 40.61 -11.21 -10.14
C HIS A 22 40.49 -9.67 -10.19
N SER A 23 41.47 -8.93 -9.66
CA SER A 23 41.42 -7.46 -9.64
C SER A 23 41.54 -6.84 -11.02
N LEU A 24 42.08 -7.59 -11.99
CA LEU A 24 42.21 -7.21 -13.41
C LEU A 24 40.85 -7.03 -14.12
N LEU A 25 39.75 -7.48 -13.50
CA LEU A 25 38.40 -7.18 -13.96
C LEU A 25 38.03 -5.70 -13.79
N ASN A 26 38.68 -4.97 -12.88
CA ASN A 26 38.40 -3.56 -12.66
C ASN A 26 38.99 -2.72 -13.80
N GLY A 27 38.13 -2.04 -14.55
CA GLY A 27 38.54 -1.11 -15.60
C GLY A 27 38.59 -1.70 -17.01
N LEU A 28 38.10 -2.93 -17.21
CA LEU A 28 37.86 -3.48 -18.54
C LEU A 28 36.83 -2.63 -19.29
N SER A 29 37.05 -2.43 -20.60
CA SER A 29 36.07 -1.79 -21.47
C SER A 29 34.93 -2.77 -21.79
N ALA A 30 33.78 -2.23 -22.22
CA ALA A 30 32.66 -3.06 -22.66
C ALA A 30 33.05 -3.97 -23.85
N GLU A 31 33.86 -3.46 -24.78
CA GLU A 31 34.36 -4.21 -25.94
C GLU A 31 35.23 -5.41 -25.52
N THR A 32 36.15 -5.22 -24.57
CA THR A 32 36.99 -6.32 -24.09
C THR A 32 36.19 -7.38 -23.35
N LEU A 33 35.12 -6.99 -22.63
CA LEU A 33 34.23 -7.93 -21.97
C LEU A 33 33.46 -8.77 -23.00
N GLU A 34 33.00 -8.15 -24.09
CA GLU A 34 32.32 -8.82 -25.19
C GLU A 34 33.25 -9.82 -25.91
N ASP A 35 34.51 -9.45 -26.11
CA ASP A 35 35.55 -10.35 -26.65
C ASP A 35 35.79 -11.57 -25.73
N ILE A 36 35.85 -11.37 -24.41
CA ILE A 36 35.96 -12.47 -23.44
C ILE A 36 34.73 -13.40 -23.54
N ILE A 37 33.52 -12.85 -23.65
CA ILE A 37 32.29 -13.63 -23.77
C ILE A 37 32.32 -14.48 -25.05
N ASN A 38 32.59 -13.84 -26.20
CA ASN A 38 32.63 -14.51 -27.49
C ASN A 38 33.71 -15.60 -27.53
N PHE A 39 34.88 -15.33 -26.96
CA PHE A 39 35.95 -16.32 -26.84
C PHE A 39 35.55 -17.51 -25.96
N SER A 40 34.94 -17.24 -24.79
CA SER A 40 34.51 -18.27 -23.84
C SER A 40 33.52 -19.24 -24.48
N VAL A 41 32.54 -18.72 -25.22
CA VAL A 41 31.54 -19.52 -25.95
C VAL A 41 32.17 -20.35 -27.07
N ALA A 42 33.11 -19.77 -27.82
CA ALA A 42 33.75 -20.45 -28.94
C ALA A 42 34.71 -21.57 -28.51
N ASN A 43 35.27 -21.49 -27.29
CA ASN A 43 36.33 -22.38 -26.82
C ASN A 43 35.97 -23.20 -25.57
N ASP A 44 34.74 -23.09 -25.06
CA ASP A 44 34.27 -23.78 -23.84
C ASP A 44 35.11 -23.44 -22.58
N ASP A 45 35.68 -22.23 -22.52
CA ASP A 45 36.47 -21.74 -21.38
C ASP A 45 35.73 -20.62 -20.63
N TYR A 46 34.96 -21.00 -19.60
CA TYR A 46 34.12 -20.08 -18.83
C TYR A 46 34.78 -19.52 -17.57
N ARG A 47 36.06 -19.82 -17.31
CA ARG A 47 36.68 -19.54 -15.99
C ARG A 47 36.65 -18.06 -15.60
N ALA A 48 36.94 -17.16 -16.54
CA ALA A 48 36.83 -15.71 -16.29
C ALA A 48 35.38 -15.28 -16.07
N LEU A 49 34.43 -15.84 -16.83
CA LEU A 49 33.00 -15.55 -16.69
C LEU A 49 32.43 -16.10 -15.37
N ASP A 50 32.91 -17.25 -14.90
CA ASP A 50 32.54 -17.83 -13.60
C ASP A 50 33.00 -16.89 -12.46
N ILE A 51 34.22 -16.36 -12.55
CA ILE A 51 34.75 -15.40 -11.57
C ILE A 51 33.92 -14.12 -11.58
N ILE A 52 33.66 -13.54 -12.77
CA ILE A 52 32.82 -12.33 -12.93
C ILE A 52 31.43 -12.58 -12.34
N THR A 53 30.82 -13.71 -12.69
CA THR A 53 29.51 -14.11 -12.20
C THR A 53 29.54 -14.24 -10.68
N ASN A 54 30.54 -14.90 -10.10
CA ASN A 54 30.64 -15.09 -8.66
C ASN A 54 30.87 -13.78 -7.89
N ILE A 55 31.67 -12.85 -8.43
CA ILE A 55 31.89 -11.53 -7.83
C ILE A 55 30.57 -10.75 -7.73
N HIS A 56 29.71 -10.86 -8.75
CA HIS A 56 28.45 -10.12 -8.80
C HIS A 56 27.27 -10.85 -8.18
N THR A 57 27.33 -12.17 -8.01
CA THR A 57 26.18 -13.00 -7.58
C THR A 57 26.43 -13.82 -6.33
N GLY A 58 27.69 -14.15 -6.01
CA GLY A 58 28.07 -15.06 -4.92
C GLY A 58 27.63 -16.52 -5.14
N ILE A 59 27.17 -16.87 -6.34
CA ILE A 59 26.46 -18.13 -6.64
C ILE A 59 27.23 -19.39 -6.26
N TYR A 60 28.56 -19.42 -6.43
CA TYR A 60 29.38 -20.61 -6.13
C TYR A 60 29.88 -20.65 -4.68
N GLY A 61 29.71 -19.56 -3.93
CA GLY A 61 30.08 -19.46 -2.51
C GLY A 61 28.90 -19.65 -1.55
N TYR A 62 27.71 -19.91 -2.06
CA TYR A 62 26.49 -19.99 -1.26
C TYR A 62 26.43 -21.28 -0.43
N ASP A 63 26.30 -21.15 0.90
CA ASP A 63 26.12 -22.29 1.81
C ASP A 63 24.63 -22.60 2.01
N ASP A 64 24.16 -23.66 1.33
CA ASP A 64 22.78 -24.15 1.44
C ASP A 64 22.33 -24.55 2.86
N ARG A 65 23.27 -24.79 3.77
CA ARG A 65 22.97 -25.13 5.17
C ARG A 65 23.13 -23.93 6.10
N GLN A 66 23.89 -22.92 5.72
CA GLN A 66 24.17 -21.77 6.57
C GLN A 66 24.17 -20.45 5.77
N PRO A 67 23.04 -20.06 5.18
CA PRO A 67 22.94 -18.76 4.54
C PRO A 67 23.10 -17.63 5.57
N GLU A 68 23.56 -16.45 5.13
CA GLU A 68 23.96 -15.36 6.02
C GLU A 68 22.84 -14.88 6.99
N TRP A 69 21.58 -15.00 6.57
CA TRP A 69 20.42 -14.60 7.37
C TRP A 69 19.97 -15.68 8.38
N LEU A 70 20.53 -16.89 8.32
CA LEU A 70 20.23 -17.96 9.28
C LEU A 70 21.27 -17.92 10.40
N GLU A 71 20.89 -17.45 11.59
CA GLU A 71 21.80 -17.35 12.74
C GLU A 71 22.02 -18.71 13.42
N SER A 72 20.98 -19.54 13.45
CA SER A 72 21.02 -20.88 14.03
C SER A 72 21.75 -21.87 13.12
N ARG A 73 22.31 -22.95 13.69
CA ARG A 73 22.86 -24.02 12.84
C ARG A 73 21.74 -24.78 12.12
N PHE A 74 22.02 -25.25 10.92
CA PHE A 74 21.08 -26.07 10.14
C PHE A 74 20.41 -27.20 10.95
N THR A 75 21.17 -27.88 11.80
CA THR A 75 20.71 -29.05 12.56
C THR A 75 19.88 -28.71 13.80
N GLU A 76 19.82 -27.44 14.22
CA GLU A 76 19.08 -27.06 15.44
C GLU A 76 17.57 -27.23 15.30
N ASN A 77 16.92 -27.58 16.41
CA ASN A 77 15.46 -27.71 16.48
C ASN A 77 14.74 -26.35 16.56
N LYS A 78 15.50 -25.28 16.83
CA LYS A 78 15.02 -23.91 16.85
C LYS A 78 15.89 -23.12 15.88
N TRP A 79 15.27 -22.43 14.93
CA TRP A 79 15.96 -21.56 14.00
C TRP A 79 15.65 -20.11 14.30
N VAL A 80 16.67 -19.26 14.32
CA VAL A 80 16.56 -17.79 14.36
C VAL A 80 16.96 -17.25 12.99
N LEU A 81 16.05 -16.47 12.39
CA LEU A 81 16.16 -15.90 11.05
C LEU A 81 16.23 -14.37 11.14
N THR A 82 17.23 -13.75 10.51
CA THR A 82 17.46 -12.31 10.55
C THR A 82 17.68 -11.74 9.16
N PHE A 83 16.60 -11.22 8.57
CA PHE A 83 16.62 -10.49 7.29
C PHE A 83 16.62 -8.96 7.48
N GLY A 84 16.63 -8.48 8.72
CA GLY A 84 16.45 -7.07 9.07
C GLY A 84 16.59 -6.83 10.57
N LYS A 85 15.83 -5.87 11.13
CA LYS A 85 15.97 -5.47 12.55
C LYS A 85 15.33 -6.43 13.56
N HIS A 86 14.35 -7.22 13.15
CA HIS A 86 13.58 -8.07 14.05
C HIS A 86 13.79 -9.54 13.68
N PRO A 87 14.50 -10.32 14.52
CA PRO A 87 14.68 -11.75 14.27
C PRO A 87 13.34 -12.49 14.35
N LYS A 88 13.20 -13.54 13.56
CA LYS A 88 12.05 -14.45 13.57
C LYS A 88 12.49 -15.85 13.94
N THR A 89 11.65 -16.56 14.70
CA THR A 89 12.00 -17.88 15.20
C THR A 89 11.09 -18.95 14.60
N ILE A 90 11.67 -20.06 14.16
CA ILE A 90 10.96 -21.28 13.79
C ILE A 90 11.26 -22.35 14.83
N HIS A 91 10.21 -22.95 15.39
CA HIS A 91 10.31 -24.03 16.37
C HIS A 91 9.91 -25.38 15.73
N TRP A 92 10.89 -26.12 15.23
CA TRP A 92 10.67 -27.41 14.57
C TRP A 92 10.14 -28.49 15.51
N ASP A 93 10.48 -28.39 16.80
CA ASP A 93 10.15 -29.36 17.85
C ASP A 93 8.73 -29.23 18.41
N THR A 94 7.94 -28.30 17.89
CA THR A 94 6.55 -28.09 18.32
C THR A 94 5.56 -28.92 17.52
N VAL A 95 5.88 -29.26 16.26
CA VAL A 95 4.96 -29.93 15.33
C VAL A 95 4.91 -31.43 15.60
N CYS A 96 3.70 -31.97 15.75
CA CYS A 96 3.44 -33.41 15.81
C CYS A 96 2.81 -33.90 14.50
N LEU A 97 3.29 -35.04 13.98
CA LEU A 97 2.79 -35.66 12.76
C LEU A 97 1.67 -36.67 13.06
N ASP A 98 1.13 -37.28 11.99
CA ASP A 98 -0.01 -38.20 12.03
C ASP A 98 0.23 -39.51 12.80
N ASP A 99 1.48 -39.83 13.14
CA ASP A 99 1.86 -40.95 14.00
C ASP A 99 2.06 -40.56 15.49
N GLY A 100 1.76 -39.30 15.84
CA GLY A 100 1.88 -38.76 17.19
C GLY A 100 3.31 -38.37 17.60
N LYS A 101 4.31 -38.58 16.74
CA LYS A 101 5.71 -38.17 17.00
C LYS A 101 5.96 -36.74 16.52
N LYS A 102 6.99 -36.12 17.10
CA LYS A 102 7.43 -34.78 16.69
C LYS A 102 8.13 -34.83 15.34
N LEU A 103 8.04 -33.76 14.56
CA LEU A 103 8.78 -33.59 13.30
C LEU A 103 10.31 -33.71 13.48
N THR A 104 10.82 -33.39 14.68
CA THR A 104 12.24 -33.55 15.05
C THR A 104 12.64 -34.94 15.51
N ASP A 105 11.73 -35.93 15.51
CA ASP A 105 12.08 -37.32 15.80
C ASP A 105 13.02 -37.87 14.71
N LYS A 106 13.97 -38.72 15.09
CA LYS A 106 14.94 -39.33 14.16
C LYS A 106 14.26 -40.03 12.98
N LYS A 107 13.06 -40.59 13.17
CA LYS A 107 12.26 -41.20 12.11
C LYS A 107 11.95 -40.23 10.96
N HIS A 108 11.75 -38.95 11.27
CA HIS A 108 11.33 -37.93 10.31
C HIS A 108 12.49 -37.02 9.85
N GLN A 109 13.74 -37.36 10.17
CA GLN A 109 14.90 -36.52 9.89
C GLN A 109 15.01 -36.12 8.41
N LYS A 110 14.74 -37.07 7.50
CA LYS A 110 14.77 -36.80 6.05
C LYS A 110 13.74 -35.76 5.63
N LEU A 111 12.53 -35.85 6.18
CA LEU A 111 11.45 -34.89 5.93
C LEU A 111 11.78 -33.51 6.51
N LEU A 112 12.28 -33.47 7.75
CA LEU A 112 12.72 -32.23 8.39
C LEU A 112 13.81 -31.53 7.56
N ASN A 113 14.81 -32.29 7.10
CA ASN A 113 15.86 -31.76 6.24
C ASN A 113 15.30 -31.23 4.92
N SER A 114 14.34 -31.92 4.29
CA SER A 114 13.68 -31.43 3.07
C SER A 114 13.02 -30.06 3.27
N PHE A 115 12.31 -29.84 4.38
CA PHE A 115 11.71 -28.54 4.69
C PHE A 115 12.76 -27.47 4.96
N LYS A 116 13.86 -27.83 5.63
CA LYS A 116 14.96 -26.92 5.91
C LYS A 116 15.68 -26.47 4.63
N TYR A 117 16.03 -27.39 3.74
CA TYR A 117 16.63 -27.05 2.43
C TYR A 117 15.69 -26.24 1.55
N TRP A 118 14.39 -26.54 1.59
CA TRP A 118 13.42 -25.76 0.84
C TRP A 118 13.38 -24.29 1.29
N ILE A 119 13.50 -24.04 2.60
CA ILE A 119 13.59 -22.68 3.14
C ILE A 119 14.90 -21.99 2.73
N THR A 120 16.05 -22.68 2.79
CA THR A 120 17.33 -22.05 2.43
C THR A 120 17.44 -21.78 0.92
N ALA A 121 16.83 -22.59 0.06
CA ALA A 121 16.76 -22.35 -1.38
C ALA A 121 16.09 -21.01 -1.78
N ALA A 122 15.33 -20.37 -0.88
CA ALA A 122 14.54 -19.17 -1.19
C ALA A 122 15.37 -17.94 -1.58
N ASP A 123 16.62 -17.82 -1.12
CA ASP A 123 17.52 -16.72 -1.52
C ASP A 123 18.80 -17.18 -2.24
N ASN A 124 18.94 -18.48 -2.49
CA ASN A 124 20.07 -19.02 -3.23
C ASN A 124 20.14 -18.35 -4.64
N PRO A 125 21.26 -17.68 -4.99
CA PRO A 125 21.42 -17.02 -6.29
C PRO A 125 21.20 -17.97 -7.48
N LEU A 126 21.56 -19.25 -7.36
CA LEU A 126 21.35 -20.28 -8.39
C LEU A 126 19.87 -20.45 -8.72
N GLU A 127 19.04 -20.55 -7.68
CA GLU A 127 17.59 -20.70 -7.79
C GLU A 127 16.90 -19.38 -8.20
N ASN A 128 17.60 -18.25 -8.10
CA ASN A 128 17.14 -16.92 -8.48
C ASN A 128 17.56 -16.50 -9.89
N GLY A 129 18.12 -17.41 -10.69
CA GLY A 129 18.62 -17.10 -12.04
C GLY A 129 19.80 -16.12 -12.02
N GLY A 130 20.67 -16.23 -11.00
CA GLY A 130 21.83 -15.37 -10.79
C GLY A 130 21.54 -14.02 -10.14
N LYS A 131 20.27 -13.71 -9.79
CA LYS A 131 19.91 -12.40 -9.23
C LYS A 131 20.10 -12.36 -7.72
N ILE A 132 20.91 -11.41 -7.23
CA ILE A 132 20.93 -11.05 -5.81
C ILE A 132 19.63 -10.32 -5.47
N ILE A 133 18.89 -10.87 -4.52
CA ILE A 133 17.63 -10.28 -4.06
C ILE A 133 17.84 -9.51 -2.76
N SER A 134 17.03 -8.47 -2.55
CA SER A 134 17.09 -7.71 -1.29
C SER A 134 16.67 -8.59 -0.10
N PRO A 135 17.13 -8.30 1.14
CA PRO A 135 16.71 -9.04 2.33
C PRO A 135 15.18 -9.07 2.53
N THR A 136 14.49 -7.99 2.14
CA THR A 136 13.02 -7.95 2.15
C THR A 136 12.41 -8.93 1.16
N THR A 137 12.97 -9.04 -0.04
CA THR A 137 12.51 -10.00 -1.06
C THR A 137 12.78 -11.43 -0.64
N ALA A 138 13.97 -11.72 -0.08
CA ALA A 138 14.33 -13.02 0.47
C ALA A 138 13.35 -13.44 1.58
N TYR A 139 13.10 -12.56 2.55
CA TYR A 139 12.10 -12.77 3.59
C TYR A 139 10.71 -13.12 3.03
N GLN A 140 10.27 -12.38 2.00
CA GLN A 140 8.97 -12.65 1.35
C GLN A 140 8.93 -13.97 0.57
N LYS A 141 10.07 -14.50 0.10
CA LYS A 141 10.14 -15.84 -0.51
C LYS A 141 10.11 -16.91 0.58
N VAL A 142 10.88 -16.75 1.65
CA VAL A 142 10.89 -17.65 2.81
C VAL A 142 9.50 -17.79 3.43
N LEU A 143 8.75 -16.69 3.60
CA LEU A 143 7.37 -16.75 4.10
C LEU A 143 6.43 -17.57 3.19
N LYS A 144 6.62 -17.55 1.86
CA LYS A 144 5.81 -18.38 0.95
C LYS A 144 6.16 -19.86 1.11
N VAL A 145 7.45 -20.18 1.21
CA VAL A 145 7.90 -21.55 1.45
C VAL A 145 7.35 -22.07 2.78
N ILE A 146 7.40 -21.27 3.85
CA ILE A 146 6.80 -21.64 5.14
C ILE A 146 5.29 -21.85 5.02
N ALA A 147 4.58 -21.00 4.27
CA ALA A 147 3.15 -21.19 4.04
C ALA A 147 2.86 -22.51 3.30
N LEU A 148 3.67 -22.88 2.30
CA LEU A 148 3.56 -24.15 1.58
C LEU A 148 3.89 -25.36 2.48
N ILE A 149 4.89 -25.25 3.35
CA ILE A 149 5.18 -26.27 4.36
C ILE A 149 4.00 -26.42 5.32
N ASN A 150 3.42 -25.31 5.76
CA ASN A 150 2.24 -25.34 6.62
C ASN A 150 1.02 -25.95 5.90
N ALA A 151 0.84 -25.69 4.60
CA ALA A 151 -0.20 -26.36 3.81
C ALA A 151 -0.02 -27.89 3.88
N VAL A 152 1.20 -28.38 3.68
CA VAL A 152 1.54 -29.81 3.78
C VAL A 152 1.28 -30.34 5.19
N LEU A 153 1.77 -29.65 6.24
CA LEU A 153 1.62 -30.09 7.63
C LEU A 153 0.16 -30.12 8.10
N LEU A 154 -0.66 -29.14 7.71
CA LEU A 154 -2.08 -29.08 8.04
C LEU A 154 -2.88 -30.24 7.42
N HIS A 155 -2.38 -30.83 6.34
CA HIS A 155 -2.95 -32.00 5.66
C HIS A 155 -2.17 -33.30 5.99
N SER A 156 -1.34 -33.30 7.04
CA SER A 156 -0.45 -34.44 7.38
C SER A 156 -1.19 -35.77 7.52
N LYS A 157 -2.40 -35.77 8.08
CA LYS A 157 -3.21 -36.98 8.28
C LYS A 157 -3.72 -37.56 6.97
N GLU A 158 -4.14 -36.70 6.04
CA GLU A 158 -4.67 -37.10 4.73
C GLU A 158 -3.54 -37.62 3.83
N LEU A 159 -2.41 -36.92 3.85
CA LEU A 159 -1.20 -37.24 3.10
C LEU A 159 -0.40 -38.40 3.70
N LYS A 160 -0.64 -38.77 4.96
CA LYS A 160 0.10 -39.80 5.71
C LYS A 160 1.62 -39.53 5.70
N ILE A 161 1.98 -38.29 5.99
CA ILE A 161 3.34 -37.75 5.84
C ILE A 161 4.34 -38.53 6.70
N ALA A 162 3.96 -38.96 7.90
CA ALA A 162 4.83 -39.75 8.76
C ALA A 162 5.29 -41.08 8.13
N LYS A 163 4.54 -41.61 7.17
CA LYS A 163 4.83 -42.87 6.46
C LYS A 163 5.44 -42.66 5.08
N TYR A 164 4.89 -41.74 4.28
CA TYR A 164 5.27 -41.57 2.87
C TYR A 164 6.11 -40.32 2.61
N HIS A 165 6.42 -39.53 3.65
CA HIS A 165 7.08 -38.23 3.54
C HIS A 165 6.39 -37.35 2.49
N LEU A 166 7.11 -36.97 1.42
CA LEU A 166 6.63 -36.06 0.38
C LEU A 166 6.06 -36.79 -0.86
N LEU A 167 6.02 -38.13 -0.88
CA LEU A 167 5.57 -38.87 -2.07
C LEU A 167 4.09 -38.61 -2.41
N ASN A 168 3.24 -38.42 -1.39
CA ASN A 168 1.83 -38.10 -1.58
C ASN A 168 1.59 -36.59 -1.82
N VAL A 169 2.63 -35.76 -1.75
CA VAL A 169 2.56 -34.33 -2.05
C VAL A 169 2.78 -34.17 -3.57
N ASN A 170 1.74 -34.49 -4.34
CA ASN A 170 1.77 -34.58 -5.80
C ASN A 170 1.00 -33.42 -6.47
N ASP A 171 0.87 -33.47 -7.79
CA ASP A 171 0.15 -32.46 -8.57
C ASP A 171 -1.28 -32.23 -8.09
N ASP A 172 -2.03 -33.29 -7.75
CA ASP A 172 -3.43 -33.16 -7.33
C ASP A 172 -3.54 -32.43 -5.97
N PHE A 173 -2.59 -32.66 -5.06
CA PHE A 173 -2.48 -31.90 -3.83
C PHE A 173 -2.19 -30.42 -4.11
N TRP A 174 -1.20 -30.12 -4.95
CA TRP A 174 -0.84 -28.73 -5.26
C TRP A 174 -1.94 -28.00 -6.04
N LEU A 175 -2.61 -28.66 -6.97
CA LEU A 175 -3.76 -28.10 -7.68
C LEU A 175 -4.87 -27.73 -6.69
N ASN A 176 -5.22 -28.62 -5.76
CA ASN A 176 -6.22 -28.32 -4.72
C ASN A 176 -5.82 -27.10 -3.88
N ILE A 177 -4.60 -27.07 -3.35
CA ILE A 177 -4.11 -25.93 -2.55
C ILE A 177 -4.09 -24.65 -3.36
N LEU A 178 -3.60 -24.68 -4.60
CA LEU A 178 -3.49 -23.49 -5.45
C LEU A 178 -4.86 -23.00 -5.94
N THR A 179 -5.84 -23.88 -6.13
CA THR A 179 -7.23 -23.52 -6.41
C THR A 179 -7.87 -22.81 -5.22
N LYS A 180 -7.74 -23.37 -4.00
CA LYS A 180 -8.20 -22.68 -2.77
C LYS A 180 -7.48 -21.35 -2.57
N TYR A 181 -6.18 -21.31 -2.86
CA TYR A 181 -5.39 -20.07 -2.83
C TYR A 181 -5.91 -19.05 -3.84
N ALA A 182 -6.24 -19.49 -5.05
CA ALA A 182 -6.82 -18.67 -6.11
C ALA A 182 -8.17 -18.06 -5.72
N GLU A 183 -9.06 -18.84 -5.10
CA GLU A 183 -10.42 -18.42 -4.70
C GLU A 183 -10.45 -17.58 -3.42
N HIS A 184 -9.59 -17.89 -2.44
CA HIS A 184 -9.69 -17.31 -1.10
C HIS A 184 -8.47 -16.48 -0.69
N GLY A 185 -7.45 -16.42 -1.54
CA GLY A 185 -6.22 -15.69 -1.29
C GLY A 185 -5.27 -16.42 -0.33
N ASN A 186 -4.19 -15.74 0.05
CA ASN A 186 -3.06 -16.38 0.74
C ASN A 186 -3.43 -17.07 2.04
N PHE A 187 -4.09 -16.31 2.90
CA PHE A 187 -4.25 -16.72 4.27
C PHE A 187 -5.39 -17.73 4.43
N GLN A 188 -6.52 -17.49 3.75
CA GLN A 188 -7.64 -18.41 3.82
C GLN A 188 -7.42 -19.67 2.97
N GLY A 189 -6.79 -19.55 1.80
CA GLY A 189 -6.56 -20.70 0.91
C GLY A 189 -5.62 -21.76 1.47
N VAL A 190 -4.63 -21.37 2.29
CA VAL A 190 -3.69 -22.31 2.94
C VAL A 190 -4.21 -22.79 4.28
N TYR A 191 -4.69 -21.88 5.12
CA TYR A 191 -4.93 -22.17 6.53
C TYR A 191 -6.41 -22.48 6.84
N GLU A 192 -7.35 -22.13 5.96
CA GLU A 192 -8.81 -22.23 6.18
C GLU A 192 -9.22 -21.60 7.53
N VAL A 193 -8.66 -20.43 7.87
CA VAL A 193 -8.78 -19.81 9.20
C VAL A 193 -10.22 -19.49 9.55
N ASP A 194 -11.02 -18.94 8.64
CA ASP A 194 -12.40 -18.55 8.97
C ASP A 194 -13.23 -19.77 9.35
N LYS A 195 -13.12 -20.85 8.54
CA LYS A 195 -13.81 -22.12 8.78
C LYS A 195 -13.34 -22.78 10.08
N ARG A 196 -12.04 -22.82 10.33
CA ARG A 196 -11.49 -23.41 11.58
C ARG A 196 -11.85 -22.57 12.80
N THR A 197 -11.87 -21.25 12.67
CA THR A 197 -12.28 -20.32 13.74
C THR A 197 -13.76 -20.49 14.05
N LYS A 198 -14.62 -20.52 13.03
CA LYS A 198 -16.04 -20.80 13.19
C LYS A 198 -16.27 -22.12 13.93
N VAL A 199 -15.66 -23.22 13.45
CA VAL A 199 -15.81 -24.54 14.09
C VAL A 199 -15.30 -24.54 15.53
N LEU A 200 -14.17 -23.89 15.80
CA LEU A 200 -13.64 -23.77 17.16
C LEU A 200 -14.64 -23.03 18.07
N LEU A 201 -15.13 -21.88 17.62
CA LEU A 201 -15.98 -21.00 18.42
C LEU A 201 -17.39 -21.54 18.58
N ASP A 202 -18.01 -22.10 17.53
CA ASP A 202 -19.33 -22.73 17.62
C ASP A 202 -19.30 -23.94 18.58
N ASN A 203 -18.22 -24.72 18.58
CA ASN A 203 -18.02 -25.80 19.56
C ASN A 203 -17.76 -25.27 20.97
N ALA A 204 -16.93 -24.24 21.11
CA ALA A 204 -16.61 -23.64 22.39
C ALA A 204 -17.85 -22.99 23.05
N SER A 205 -18.72 -22.36 22.27
CA SER A 205 -19.97 -21.77 22.77
C SER A 205 -20.87 -22.78 23.47
N GLN A 206 -20.88 -24.05 23.04
CA GLN A 206 -21.65 -25.12 23.69
C GLN A 206 -21.18 -25.41 25.12
N SER A 207 -19.92 -25.10 25.44
CA SER A 207 -19.36 -25.30 26.79
C SER A 207 -19.69 -24.17 27.76
N VAL A 208 -20.21 -23.04 27.27
CA VAL A 208 -20.58 -21.88 28.08
C VAL A 208 -22.08 -21.96 28.41
N SER A 209 -22.41 -22.08 29.69
CA SER A 209 -23.80 -22.26 30.14
C SER A 209 -24.63 -20.97 30.11
N ASP A 210 -24.05 -19.84 30.51
CA ASP A 210 -24.71 -18.51 30.49
C ASP A 210 -23.67 -17.40 30.26
N ALA A 211 -24.00 -16.44 29.39
CA ALA A 211 -23.17 -15.28 29.06
C ALA A 211 -23.82 -13.94 29.49
N GLN A 212 -24.89 -13.96 30.30
CA GLN A 212 -25.63 -12.75 30.68
C GLN A 212 -24.76 -11.68 31.35
N THR A 213 -23.95 -12.09 32.34
CA THR A 213 -23.01 -11.17 33.02
C THR A 213 -21.99 -10.56 32.04
N PHE A 214 -21.60 -11.33 31.02
CA PHE A 214 -20.66 -10.86 30.00
C PHE A 214 -21.31 -9.83 29.07
N LYS A 215 -22.57 -10.04 28.67
CA LYS A 215 -23.35 -9.10 27.85
C LYS A 215 -23.52 -7.75 28.55
N GLU A 216 -23.83 -7.77 29.84
CA GLU A 216 -23.99 -6.54 30.64
C GLU A 216 -22.69 -5.75 30.71
N LYS A 217 -21.55 -6.44 30.80
CA LYS A 217 -20.22 -5.80 30.80
C LYS A 217 -19.78 -5.32 29.42
N PHE A 218 -20.13 -6.04 28.35
CA PHE A 218 -19.75 -5.74 26.97
C PHE A 218 -20.94 -5.78 26.01
N PRO A 219 -21.84 -4.76 26.03
CA PRO A 219 -23.07 -4.77 25.23
C PRO A 219 -22.84 -4.82 23.71
N TYR A 220 -21.65 -4.45 23.23
CA TYR A 220 -21.32 -4.46 21.81
C TYR A 220 -21.39 -5.86 21.17
N VAL A 221 -21.26 -6.93 21.97
CA VAL A 221 -21.31 -8.32 21.46
C VAL A 221 -22.70 -8.75 21.01
N THR A 222 -23.73 -8.00 21.38
CA THR A 222 -25.13 -8.25 20.96
C THR A 222 -25.59 -7.32 19.85
N GLN A 223 -24.74 -6.39 19.41
CA GLN A 223 -25.06 -5.52 18.28
C GLN A 223 -24.85 -6.28 16.97
N ASP A 224 -25.71 -6.03 15.99
CA ASP A 224 -25.54 -6.59 14.65
C ASP A 224 -24.27 -6.02 14.01
N ILE A 225 -23.52 -6.92 13.35
CA ILE A 225 -22.34 -6.56 12.56
C ILE A 225 -22.78 -6.47 11.11
N ALA A 226 -22.26 -5.47 10.39
CA ALA A 226 -22.58 -5.28 8.98
C ALA A 226 -22.23 -6.54 8.18
N GLN A 227 -23.06 -6.88 7.18
CA GLN A 227 -22.96 -8.14 6.46
C GLN A 227 -21.63 -8.28 5.70
N ASP A 228 -21.06 -7.17 5.23
CA ASP A 228 -19.73 -7.08 4.60
C ASP A 228 -18.57 -7.29 5.58
N GLU A 229 -18.82 -7.18 6.89
CA GLU A 229 -17.82 -7.38 7.97
C GLU A 229 -17.99 -8.72 8.71
N SER A 230 -19.04 -9.47 8.39
CA SER A 230 -19.34 -10.77 8.99
C SER A 230 -18.74 -11.90 8.15
N PHE A 231 -17.80 -12.65 8.74
CA PHE A 231 -17.07 -13.73 8.05
C PHE A 231 -17.33 -15.11 8.68
N LEU A 232 -17.56 -15.15 9.98
CA LEU A 232 -17.73 -16.37 10.77
C LEU A 232 -19.20 -16.77 10.92
N PHE A 233 -20.12 -15.79 10.89
CA PHE A 233 -21.57 -15.97 11.08
C PHE A 233 -21.85 -16.88 12.29
N LEU A 234 -21.29 -16.52 13.46
CA LEU A 234 -21.35 -17.34 14.67
C LEU A 234 -22.78 -17.50 15.19
N ALA A 235 -23.15 -18.72 15.59
CA ALA A 235 -24.51 -19.01 16.06
C ALA A 235 -24.80 -18.39 17.44
N GLU A 236 -23.81 -18.42 18.34
CA GLU A 236 -23.88 -17.86 19.69
C GLU A 236 -22.65 -16.96 19.95
N ARG A 237 -22.65 -15.78 19.30
CA ARG A 237 -21.54 -14.83 19.30
C ARG A 237 -21.11 -14.41 20.71
N GLU A 238 -22.06 -14.16 21.60
CA GLU A 238 -21.80 -13.75 22.98
C GLU A 238 -21.01 -14.81 23.76
N LYS A 239 -21.31 -16.10 23.53
CA LYS A 239 -20.74 -17.21 24.28
C LYS A 239 -19.34 -17.51 23.76
N ALA A 240 -19.15 -17.39 22.44
CA ALA A 240 -17.84 -17.44 21.81
C ALA A 240 -16.92 -16.34 22.36
N CYS A 241 -17.41 -15.10 22.45
CA CYS A 241 -16.64 -13.98 23.02
C CYS A 241 -16.34 -14.19 24.52
N ALA A 242 -17.31 -14.69 25.30
CA ALA A 242 -17.10 -15.01 26.71
C ALA A 242 -16.01 -16.09 26.89
N TRP A 243 -16.07 -17.17 26.11
CA TRP A 243 -15.04 -18.21 26.14
C TRP A 243 -13.66 -17.68 25.74
N LEU A 244 -13.57 -16.87 24.67
CA LEU A 244 -12.31 -16.23 24.27
C LEU A 244 -11.74 -15.33 25.36
N PHE A 245 -12.59 -14.66 26.14
CA PHE A 245 -12.18 -13.87 27.29
C PHE A 245 -11.47 -14.71 28.34
N GLU A 246 -11.99 -15.90 28.64
CA GLU A 246 -11.36 -16.87 29.54
C GLU A 246 -10.04 -17.42 28.99
N GLN A 247 -9.92 -17.58 27.67
CA GLN A 247 -8.67 -18.01 27.02
C GLN A 247 -7.59 -16.91 26.94
N GLY A 248 -7.84 -15.72 27.50
CA GLY A 248 -6.87 -14.62 27.48
C GLY A 248 -6.84 -13.81 26.19
N TYR A 249 -7.74 -14.06 25.23
CA TYR A 249 -7.74 -13.40 23.92
C TYR A 249 -7.86 -11.87 24.01
N TYR A 250 -8.60 -11.36 25.00
CA TYR A 250 -8.78 -9.92 25.21
C TYR A 250 -7.82 -9.30 26.24
N HIS A 251 -6.80 -10.03 26.71
CA HIS A 251 -5.91 -9.54 27.76
C HIS A 251 -4.56 -9.09 27.18
N THR A 252 -4.06 -7.94 27.65
CA THR A 252 -2.70 -7.44 27.37
C THR A 252 -2.13 -6.86 28.66
N GLY A 253 -1.40 -7.70 29.41
CA GLY A 253 -1.06 -7.40 30.80
C GLY A 253 -2.34 -7.29 31.63
N GLU A 254 -2.50 -6.21 32.39
CA GLU A 254 -3.71 -5.91 33.18
C GLU A 254 -4.82 -5.23 32.35
N ALA A 255 -4.51 -4.78 31.12
CA ALA A 255 -5.46 -4.04 30.28
C ALA A 255 -6.27 -4.95 29.36
N ILE A 256 -7.51 -4.54 29.07
CA ILE A 256 -8.39 -5.22 28.10
C ILE A 256 -8.15 -4.64 26.70
N LYS A 257 -7.79 -5.51 25.76
CA LYS A 257 -7.72 -5.21 24.33
C LYS A 257 -9.04 -5.61 23.68
N TYR A 258 -9.98 -4.68 23.55
CA TYR A 258 -11.35 -4.93 23.07
C TYR A 258 -11.46 -5.55 21.66
N THR A 259 -10.44 -5.40 20.81
CA THR A 259 -10.40 -6.03 19.47
C THR A 259 -9.82 -7.45 19.50
N GLY A 260 -9.23 -7.87 20.62
CA GLY A 260 -8.59 -9.17 20.78
C GLY A 260 -7.15 -9.27 20.29
N ASN A 261 -6.50 -10.39 20.65
CA ASN A 261 -5.13 -10.72 20.31
C ASN A 261 -5.07 -11.93 19.37
N SER A 262 -4.84 -11.68 18.09
CA SER A 262 -4.75 -12.71 17.05
C SER A 262 -3.69 -13.76 17.31
N THR A 263 -2.62 -13.45 18.06
CA THR A 263 -1.61 -14.45 18.46
C THR A 263 -2.25 -15.57 19.30
N VAL A 264 -3.10 -15.22 20.27
CA VAL A 264 -3.79 -16.18 21.14
C VAL A 264 -4.72 -17.07 20.33
N LEU A 265 -5.50 -16.48 19.42
CA LEU A 265 -6.35 -17.25 18.51
C LEU A 265 -5.53 -18.19 17.60
N GLY A 266 -4.36 -17.74 17.14
CA GLY A 266 -3.43 -18.55 16.36
C GLY A 266 -2.90 -19.76 17.13
N GLU A 267 -2.57 -19.58 18.41
CA GLU A 267 -2.18 -20.70 19.27
C GLU A 267 -3.32 -21.71 19.43
N LEU A 268 -4.55 -21.25 19.71
CA LEU A 268 -5.71 -22.13 19.88
C LEU A 268 -6.00 -22.96 18.62
N LEU A 269 -5.82 -22.37 17.44
CA LEU A 269 -6.09 -23.05 16.17
C LEU A 269 -4.97 -24.03 15.76
N PHE A 270 -3.71 -23.59 15.88
CA PHE A 270 -2.60 -24.18 15.13
C PHE A 270 -1.44 -24.72 15.97
N LYS A 271 -1.42 -24.49 17.29
CA LYS A 271 -0.32 -24.96 18.15
C LYS A 271 -0.13 -26.48 17.99
N GLY A 272 1.09 -26.85 17.65
CA GLY A 272 1.51 -28.23 17.43
C GLY A 272 1.09 -28.88 16.11
N LYS A 273 0.34 -28.19 15.24
CA LYS A 273 -0.14 -28.72 13.94
C LYS A 273 0.66 -28.24 12.74
N MET A 274 1.34 -27.10 12.87
CA MET A 274 2.10 -26.46 11.79
C MET A 274 3.26 -25.65 12.37
N LEU A 275 4.14 -25.13 11.51
CA LEU A 275 5.19 -24.20 11.92
C LEU A 275 4.54 -22.88 12.33
N TYR A 276 4.29 -22.76 13.63
CA TYR A 276 3.76 -21.56 14.23
C TYR A 276 4.88 -20.54 14.40
N HIS A 277 4.81 -19.47 13.63
CA HIS A 277 5.49 -18.20 13.87
C HIS A 277 4.39 -17.16 14.01
N ASP A 278 4.49 -16.17 14.91
CA ASP A 278 3.46 -15.14 15.15
C ASP A 278 2.74 -14.71 13.84
N THR A 279 1.63 -15.38 13.52
CA THR A 279 0.87 -15.16 12.30
C THR A 279 -0.20 -14.14 12.65
N ASN A 280 -0.22 -13.04 11.92
CA ASN A 280 -1.28 -12.06 12.07
C ASN A 280 -2.56 -12.65 11.47
N LEU A 281 -3.34 -13.37 12.28
CA LEU A 281 -4.68 -13.79 11.90
C LEU A 281 -5.57 -12.55 11.64
N PRO A 282 -6.61 -12.69 10.78
CA PRO A 282 -7.64 -11.69 10.63
C PRO A 282 -8.21 -11.26 11.98
N ASN A 283 -8.49 -9.97 12.08
CA ASN A 283 -9.20 -9.42 13.21
C ASN A 283 -10.68 -9.32 12.85
N TYR A 284 -11.48 -10.26 13.37
CA TYR A 284 -12.91 -10.34 13.06
C TYR A 284 -13.71 -9.31 13.85
N ALA A 285 -14.53 -8.50 13.17
CA ALA A 285 -15.44 -7.54 13.80
C ALA A 285 -16.44 -8.23 14.74
N GLU A 286 -16.87 -9.44 14.36
CA GLU A 286 -17.69 -10.34 15.19
C GLU A 286 -17.07 -10.65 16.55
N LEU A 287 -15.76 -10.50 16.73
CA LEU A 287 -15.08 -10.77 18.00
C LEU A 287 -14.78 -9.50 18.80
N HIS A 288 -15.21 -8.32 18.39
CA HIS A 288 -14.95 -7.09 19.15
C HIS A 288 -15.87 -6.96 20.36
N LEU A 289 -15.31 -6.46 21.47
CA LEU A 289 -16.06 -6.15 22.70
C LEU A 289 -16.50 -4.67 22.79
N LYS A 290 -16.02 -3.84 21.85
CA LYS A 290 -16.34 -2.42 21.74
C LYS A 290 -16.17 -2.00 20.28
N ALA A 291 -17.00 -1.06 19.83
CA ALA A 291 -16.81 -0.40 18.53
C ALA A 291 -15.36 0.11 18.38
N PRO A 292 -14.74 -0.10 17.20
CA PRO A 292 -13.41 0.43 16.92
C PRO A 292 -13.42 1.96 16.98
N ASN A 293 -12.28 2.55 17.35
CA ASN A 293 -12.14 4.00 17.33
C ASN A 293 -12.19 4.49 15.88
N GLN A 294 -13.08 5.43 15.59
CA GLN A 294 -13.18 6.11 14.31
C GLN A 294 -12.55 7.49 14.43
N TYR A 295 -11.48 7.74 13.65
CA TYR A 295 -10.75 9.02 13.70
C TYR A 295 -11.29 10.06 12.70
N SER A 296 -11.97 9.58 11.66
CA SER A 296 -12.63 10.36 10.60
C SER A 296 -14.14 10.42 10.81
N GLU A 297 -14.83 11.38 10.17
CA GLU A 297 -16.27 11.60 10.38
C GLU A 297 -17.12 10.43 9.92
N TYR A 298 -16.79 9.92 8.73
CA TYR A 298 -17.42 8.74 8.14
C TYR A 298 -16.39 7.65 7.90
N ARG A 299 -16.85 6.41 7.72
CA ARG A 299 -15.98 5.33 7.22
C ARG A 299 -15.55 5.64 5.78
N ALA A 300 -14.39 5.12 5.39
CA ALA A 300 -13.88 5.35 4.06
C ALA A 300 -14.57 4.47 3.03
N VAL A 301 -14.90 5.05 1.87
CA VAL A 301 -15.23 4.25 0.69
C VAL A 301 -14.02 3.40 0.31
N GLU A 302 -14.28 2.14 -0.03
CA GLU A 302 -13.22 1.18 -0.33
C GLU A 302 -12.43 1.61 -1.55
N ASN A 303 -11.13 1.90 -1.34
CA ASN A 303 -10.23 2.33 -2.41
C ASN A 303 -9.48 1.15 -3.07
N ARG A 304 -9.75 -0.09 -2.63
CA ARG A 304 -9.15 -1.32 -3.15
C ARG A 304 -10.27 -2.28 -3.50
N ASP A 305 -10.04 -3.05 -4.54
CA ASP A 305 -10.85 -4.20 -4.90
C ASP A 305 -10.95 -5.19 -3.71
N THR A 306 -12.18 -5.36 -3.21
CA THR A 306 -12.53 -6.24 -2.10
C THR A 306 -12.96 -7.64 -2.52
N SER A 307 -12.89 -7.96 -3.82
CA SER A 307 -13.06 -9.34 -4.29
C SER A 307 -12.11 -10.29 -3.55
N THR A 308 -12.60 -11.49 -3.27
CA THR A 308 -11.82 -12.56 -2.66
C THR A 308 -10.85 -13.16 -3.69
N GLY A 309 -9.80 -13.85 -3.22
CA GLY A 309 -8.88 -14.57 -4.10
C GLY A 309 -7.55 -13.89 -4.40
N THR A 310 -6.85 -14.36 -5.45
CA THR A 310 -5.55 -13.85 -5.87
C THR A 310 -5.39 -13.74 -7.39
N SER A 311 -4.41 -12.93 -7.81
CA SER A 311 -4.01 -12.83 -9.21
C SER A 311 -3.17 -14.00 -9.71
N GLN A 312 -3.21 -14.24 -11.03
CA GLN A 312 -2.38 -15.21 -11.74
C GLN A 312 -0.89 -15.02 -11.47
N ARG A 313 -0.41 -13.78 -11.42
CA ARG A 313 1.00 -13.45 -11.12
C ARG A 313 1.42 -13.95 -9.75
N THR A 314 0.55 -13.87 -8.75
CA THR A 314 0.84 -14.39 -7.42
C THR A 314 0.89 -15.91 -7.44
N ILE A 315 -0.03 -16.56 -8.17
CA ILE A 315 -0.05 -18.02 -8.33
C ILE A 315 1.26 -18.51 -8.96
N SER A 316 1.73 -17.87 -10.03
CA SER A 316 3.03 -18.20 -10.66
C SER A 316 4.19 -18.14 -9.65
N LYS A 317 4.22 -17.12 -8.78
CA LYS A 317 5.25 -17.02 -7.72
C LYS A 317 5.15 -18.12 -6.66
N TYR A 318 3.96 -18.64 -6.40
CA TYR A 318 3.79 -19.80 -5.51
C TYR A 318 4.23 -21.09 -6.21
N ILE A 319 3.95 -21.25 -7.50
CA ILE A 319 4.45 -22.38 -8.30
C ILE A 319 5.98 -22.37 -8.35
N GLU A 320 6.61 -21.21 -8.57
CA GLU A 320 8.06 -21.03 -8.47
C GLU A 320 8.57 -21.46 -7.08
N ALA A 321 7.89 -21.04 -6.00
CA ALA A 321 8.24 -21.44 -4.65
C ALA A 321 8.05 -22.95 -4.42
N ILE A 322 7.03 -23.59 -5.00
CA ILE A 322 6.84 -25.05 -4.98
C ILE A 322 8.03 -25.74 -5.64
N ARG A 323 8.47 -25.27 -6.81
CA ARG A 323 9.58 -25.85 -7.56
C ARG A 323 10.90 -25.86 -6.79
N LEU A 324 11.12 -24.92 -5.86
CA LEU A 324 12.31 -24.92 -5.00
C LEU A 324 12.44 -26.21 -4.16
N ILE A 325 11.36 -26.96 -3.92
CA ILE A 325 11.44 -28.24 -3.21
C ILE A 325 12.26 -29.29 -3.99
N HIS A 326 12.39 -29.14 -5.32
CA HIS A 326 13.15 -30.05 -6.18
C HIS A 326 14.65 -30.03 -5.92
N THR A 327 15.16 -29.01 -5.22
CA THR A 327 16.54 -28.98 -4.68
C THR A 327 16.86 -30.17 -3.77
N ASN A 328 15.84 -30.92 -3.33
CA ASN A 328 15.97 -32.15 -2.54
C ASN A 328 16.18 -33.43 -3.38
N LEU A 329 15.92 -33.43 -4.70
CA LEU A 329 15.89 -34.66 -5.51
C LEU A 329 17.21 -35.44 -5.49
N GLU A 330 18.35 -34.73 -5.48
CA GLU A 330 19.69 -35.34 -5.51
C GLU A 330 20.29 -35.55 -4.10
N ARG A 331 19.57 -35.17 -3.04
CA ARG A 331 20.09 -35.19 -1.66
C ARG A 331 19.79 -36.51 -0.96
N LYS A 332 20.84 -37.16 -0.43
CA LYS A 332 20.73 -38.45 0.29
C LYS A 332 20.09 -38.32 1.68
N ASP A 333 20.25 -37.15 2.31
CA ASP A 333 19.80 -36.82 3.66
C ASP A 333 18.42 -36.13 3.69
N ALA A 334 17.77 -35.97 2.54
CA ALA A 334 16.43 -35.41 2.40
C ALA A 334 15.44 -36.48 1.89
N ALA A 335 14.15 -36.21 2.03
CA ALA A 335 13.09 -36.95 1.36
C ALA A 335 12.93 -36.45 -0.09
N SER A 336 12.74 -37.38 -1.03
CA SER A 336 12.49 -37.06 -2.44
C SER A 336 11.04 -36.56 -2.62
N PRO A 337 10.83 -35.34 -3.14
CA PRO A 337 9.50 -34.86 -3.50
C PRO A 337 9.02 -35.51 -4.80
N SER A 338 7.71 -35.49 -5.03
CA SER A 338 7.15 -35.77 -6.36
C SER A 338 7.51 -34.65 -7.33
N ILE A 339 7.87 -35.01 -8.56
CA ILE A 339 8.20 -34.03 -9.61
C ILE A 339 6.91 -33.37 -10.07
N LEU A 340 6.89 -32.04 -10.00
CA LEU A 340 5.75 -31.23 -10.45
C LEU A 340 5.63 -31.30 -11.98
N SER A 341 4.48 -31.74 -12.49
CA SER A 341 4.25 -31.75 -13.95
C SER A 341 3.82 -30.37 -14.48
N GLU A 342 3.76 -30.24 -15.81
CA GLU A 342 3.27 -29.05 -16.50
C GLU A 342 1.78 -28.76 -16.21
N ARG A 343 1.03 -29.73 -15.66
CA ARG A 343 -0.37 -29.53 -15.24
C ARG A 343 -0.49 -28.45 -14.16
N VAL A 344 0.52 -28.32 -13.29
CA VAL A 344 0.53 -27.29 -12.25
C VAL A 344 1.09 -25.99 -12.82
N SER A 345 0.22 -25.28 -13.54
CA SER A 345 0.53 -23.99 -14.15
C SER A 345 -0.54 -22.95 -13.77
N ALA A 346 -0.14 -21.68 -13.76
CA ALA A 346 -1.06 -20.59 -13.47
C ALA A 346 -2.18 -20.49 -14.54
N GLY A 347 -1.88 -20.86 -15.79
CA GLY A 347 -2.86 -20.90 -16.88
C GLY A 347 -3.90 -22.02 -16.73
N HIS A 348 -3.51 -23.18 -16.21
CA HIS A 348 -4.49 -24.23 -15.92
C HIS A 348 -5.40 -23.83 -14.74
N ILE A 349 -4.85 -23.23 -13.69
CA ILE A 349 -5.65 -22.77 -12.54
C ILE A 349 -6.65 -21.68 -12.96
N SER A 350 -6.27 -20.76 -13.86
CA SER A 350 -7.20 -19.75 -14.37
C SER A 350 -8.36 -20.33 -15.19
N GLN A 351 -8.24 -21.56 -15.70
CA GLN A 351 -9.35 -22.26 -16.36
C GLN A 351 -10.28 -22.96 -15.35
N LEU A 352 -9.77 -23.28 -14.16
CA LEU A 352 -10.53 -23.97 -13.12
C LEU A 352 -11.36 -23.01 -12.26
N VAL A 353 -10.83 -21.81 -12.01
CA VAL A 353 -11.45 -20.81 -11.14
C VAL A 353 -11.26 -19.41 -11.67
N SER A 354 -12.25 -18.57 -11.43
CA SER A 354 -12.17 -17.13 -11.70
C SER A 354 -11.11 -16.51 -10.80
N LEU A 355 -9.99 -16.12 -11.40
CA LEU A 355 -8.93 -15.44 -10.67
C LEU A 355 -9.33 -14.01 -10.37
N LYS A 356 -8.94 -13.54 -9.18
CA LYS A 356 -9.01 -12.12 -8.87
C LYS A 356 -8.20 -11.36 -9.91
N LYS A 357 -8.90 -10.52 -10.67
CA LYS A 357 -8.30 -9.55 -11.58
C LYS A 357 -7.36 -8.67 -10.77
N VAL A 358 -6.26 -8.20 -11.34
CA VAL A 358 -5.26 -7.43 -10.57
C VAL A 358 -5.91 -6.13 -10.10
N GLY A 359 -6.48 -6.16 -8.90
CA GLY A 359 -7.26 -5.07 -8.34
C GLY A 359 -6.45 -3.80 -8.28
N ARG A 360 -6.83 -2.82 -9.08
CA ARG A 360 -6.23 -1.49 -9.07
C ARG A 360 -6.89 -0.66 -7.98
N THR A 361 -6.16 0.35 -7.52
CA THR A 361 -6.76 1.41 -6.71
C THR A 361 -7.87 2.08 -7.51
N ARG A 362 -9.01 2.35 -6.88
CA ARG A 362 -10.13 3.01 -7.53
C ARG A 362 -9.70 4.36 -8.12
N THR A 363 -10.01 4.60 -9.38
CA THR A 363 -9.80 5.89 -10.06
C THR A 363 -10.83 6.89 -9.52
N LEU A 364 -10.40 8.12 -9.19
CA LEU A 364 -11.33 9.17 -8.74
C LEU A 364 -11.85 9.96 -9.95
N PRO A 365 -13.13 10.38 -9.95
CA PRO A 365 -13.66 11.23 -11.01
C PRO A 365 -12.84 12.54 -11.16
N PRO A 366 -12.57 13.01 -12.38
CA PRO A 366 -11.79 14.24 -12.59
C PRO A 366 -12.42 15.46 -11.95
N LYS A 367 -13.75 15.58 -12.09
CA LYS A 367 -14.52 16.68 -11.49
C LYS A 367 -14.32 16.73 -9.98
N PHE A 368 -14.35 15.57 -9.32
CA PHE A 368 -14.07 15.45 -7.89
C PHE A 368 -12.67 15.98 -7.55
N VAL A 369 -11.63 15.53 -8.27
CA VAL A 369 -10.25 15.94 -7.96
C VAL A 369 -10.01 17.43 -8.28
N PHE A 370 -10.55 17.96 -9.38
CA PHE A 370 -10.45 19.38 -9.71
C PHE A 370 -11.16 20.27 -8.68
N ASN A 371 -12.36 19.88 -8.23
CA ASN A 371 -13.06 20.58 -7.15
C ASN A 371 -12.25 20.58 -5.85
N LEU A 372 -11.65 19.43 -5.51
CA LEU A 372 -10.80 19.32 -4.33
C LEU A 372 -9.55 20.19 -4.46
N ILE A 373 -8.88 20.23 -5.62
CA ILE A 373 -7.74 21.13 -5.88
C ILE A 373 -8.14 22.59 -5.65
N ARG A 374 -9.30 23.02 -6.17
CA ARG A 374 -9.81 24.38 -5.95
C ARG A 374 -10.00 24.67 -4.46
N GLN A 375 -10.74 23.82 -3.75
CA GLN A 375 -11.01 23.98 -2.31
C GLN A 375 -9.70 24.01 -1.51
N CYS A 376 -8.74 23.13 -1.81
CA CYS A 376 -7.43 23.12 -1.16
C CYS A 376 -6.66 24.42 -1.41
N TYR A 377 -6.69 24.93 -2.64
CA TYR A 377 -6.00 26.16 -3.00
C TYR A 377 -6.61 27.38 -2.32
N GLU A 378 -7.94 27.48 -2.31
CA GLU A 378 -8.68 28.55 -1.63
C GLU A 378 -8.41 28.53 -0.11
N PHE A 379 -8.50 27.36 0.51
CA PHE A 379 -8.19 27.18 1.93
C PHE A 379 -6.73 27.55 2.26
N ALA A 380 -5.77 27.04 1.48
CA ALA A 380 -4.35 27.36 1.68
C ALA A 380 -4.07 28.85 1.50
N LYS A 381 -4.67 29.49 0.48
CA LYS A 381 -4.54 30.93 0.23
C LYS A 381 -5.14 31.76 1.37
N GLU A 382 -6.28 31.35 1.91
CA GLU A 382 -6.93 32.03 3.03
C GLU A 382 -6.08 31.99 4.31
N HIS A 383 -5.47 30.84 4.61
CA HIS A 383 -4.71 30.63 5.85
C HIS A 383 -3.21 30.93 5.74
N LEU A 384 -2.69 31.07 4.53
CA LEU A 384 -1.33 31.49 4.21
C LEU A 384 -1.33 32.76 3.35
N PRO A 385 -1.93 33.87 3.84
CA PRO A 385 -1.97 35.12 3.10
C PRO A 385 -0.56 35.61 2.76
N THR A 386 -0.46 36.35 1.66
CA THR A 386 0.82 36.83 1.12
C THR A 386 0.98 38.34 1.27
N GLU A 387 -0.01 39.00 1.88
CA GLU A 387 0.00 40.44 2.14
C GLU A 387 1.03 40.77 3.22
N GLU A 388 1.75 41.87 3.03
CA GLU A 388 2.80 42.28 3.96
C GLU A 388 2.21 42.59 5.34
N GLY A 389 2.70 41.91 6.38
CA GLY A 389 2.20 42.03 7.74
C GLY A 389 0.97 41.19 8.09
N ALA A 390 0.43 40.41 7.15
CA ALA A 390 -0.64 39.46 7.45
C ALA A 390 -0.14 38.31 8.33
N VAL A 391 -0.98 37.88 9.28
CA VAL A 391 -0.65 36.78 10.19
C VAL A 391 -1.13 35.47 9.58
N THR A 392 -0.25 34.48 9.45
CA THR A 392 -0.62 33.17 8.89
C THR A 392 -0.98 32.17 9.98
N LEU A 393 -1.66 31.08 9.61
CA LEU A 393 -1.96 29.96 10.51
C LEU A 393 -0.67 29.34 11.07
N LEU A 394 0.41 29.37 10.28
CA LEU A 394 1.72 28.88 10.68
C LEU A 394 2.36 29.78 11.74
N ASP A 395 2.22 31.10 11.63
CA ASP A 395 2.74 32.05 12.62
C ASP A 395 1.99 31.95 13.97
N GLU A 396 0.67 31.81 13.93
CA GLU A 396 -0.15 31.55 15.12
C GLU A 396 0.25 30.25 15.81
N THR A 397 0.44 29.19 15.01
CA THR A 397 0.88 27.89 15.51
C THR A 397 2.26 27.99 16.15
N LEU A 398 3.23 28.69 15.53
CA LEU A 398 4.56 28.92 16.13
C LEU A 398 4.48 29.67 17.45
N THR A 399 3.66 30.73 17.51
CA THR A 399 3.50 31.57 18.71
C THR A 399 2.94 30.77 19.87
N LEU A 400 1.89 29.98 19.62
CA LEU A 400 1.31 29.10 20.61
C LEU A 400 2.27 28.00 21.07
N LEU A 401 2.95 27.33 20.14
CA LEU A 401 3.90 26.27 20.50
C LEU A 401 5.08 26.80 21.31
N SER A 402 5.58 27.99 20.97
CA SER A 402 6.66 28.66 21.70
C SER A 402 6.24 29.00 23.12
N THR A 403 5.04 29.54 23.29
CA THR A 403 4.49 29.86 24.62
C THR A 403 4.19 28.59 25.41
N ALA A 404 3.59 27.58 24.79
CA ALA A 404 3.29 26.30 25.40
C ALA A 404 4.56 25.58 25.90
N ARG A 405 5.69 25.75 25.19
CA ARG A 405 6.98 25.17 25.58
C ARG A 405 7.52 25.74 26.89
N SER A 406 7.22 26.99 27.24
CA SER A 406 7.66 27.59 28.51
C SER A 406 6.82 27.14 29.70
N LYS A 407 5.71 26.42 29.48
CA LYS A 407 4.80 25.94 30.53
C LYS A 407 5.12 24.51 30.94
N SER A 408 5.05 24.22 32.24
CA SER A 408 5.38 22.91 32.80
C SER A 408 4.37 21.84 32.39
N THR A 409 4.89 20.67 32.00
CA THR A 409 4.12 19.46 31.72
C THR A 409 4.08 18.49 32.90
N VAL A 410 4.78 18.82 34.00
CA VAL A 410 4.89 17.96 35.18
C VAL A 410 3.51 17.79 35.82
N LYS A 411 3.17 16.57 36.22
CA LYS A 411 1.91 16.30 36.94
C LYS A 411 1.89 17.11 38.24
N ASN A 412 0.75 17.74 38.54
CA ASN A 412 0.56 18.63 39.71
C ASN A 412 1.38 19.94 39.66
N SER A 413 1.83 20.37 38.49
CA SER A 413 2.48 21.69 38.33
C SER A 413 1.50 22.85 38.28
N ASN A 414 0.20 22.60 38.08
CA ASN A 414 -0.81 23.64 38.15
C ASN A 414 -1.02 24.09 39.61
N THR A 415 -0.45 25.23 39.99
CA THR A 415 -0.56 25.79 41.34
C THR A 415 -1.98 26.24 41.70
N LEU A 416 -2.85 26.42 40.70
CA LEU A 416 -4.26 26.80 40.89
C LEU A 416 -5.16 25.59 41.14
N ARG A 417 -4.67 24.36 40.94
CA ARG A 417 -5.40 23.11 41.24
C ARG A 417 -4.86 22.48 42.53
N PRO A 418 -5.51 22.67 43.70
CA PRO A 418 -5.11 21.98 44.92
C PRO A 418 -5.27 20.45 44.81
N HIS A 419 -4.60 19.70 45.68
CA HIS A 419 -4.76 18.24 45.76
C HIS A 419 -6.20 17.88 46.18
N GLN A 420 -6.75 16.76 45.67
CA GLN A 420 -8.13 16.35 45.95
C GLN A 420 -8.38 16.13 47.45
N ASP A 421 -7.37 15.68 48.19
CA ASP A 421 -7.44 15.48 49.64
C ASP A 421 -7.20 16.77 50.47
N SER A 422 -6.99 17.92 49.81
CA SER A 422 -6.76 19.20 50.49
C SER A 422 -8.07 19.88 50.89
N LEU A 423 -8.08 20.57 52.03
CA LEU A 423 -9.21 21.42 52.46
C LEU A 423 -9.51 22.56 51.46
N ALA A 424 -8.55 22.94 50.62
CA ALA A 424 -8.74 23.93 49.57
C ALA A 424 -9.41 23.35 48.30
N TRP A 425 -9.65 22.04 48.23
CA TRP A 425 -10.30 21.40 47.10
C TRP A 425 -11.79 21.74 47.07
N ASN A 426 -12.22 22.37 45.97
CA ASN A 426 -13.61 22.51 45.61
C ASN A 426 -13.89 21.60 44.41
N GLU A 427 -14.81 20.66 44.58
CA GLU A 427 -15.13 19.65 43.56
C GLU A 427 -15.67 20.28 42.27
N GLU A 428 -16.54 21.29 42.37
CA GLU A 428 -17.17 21.94 41.22
C GLU A 428 -16.16 22.77 40.43
N LEU A 429 -15.25 23.46 41.11
CA LEU A 429 -14.27 24.33 40.46
C LEU A 429 -13.06 23.55 39.92
N HIS A 430 -12.61 22.51 40.62
CA HIS A 430 -11.29 21.94 40.38
C HIS A 430 -11.27 20.57 39.68
N ARG A 431 -12.39 19.86 39.62
CA ARG A 431 -12.47 18.51 39.00
C ARG A 431 -11.94 18.50 37.57
N ASP A 432 -12.38 19.46 36.75
CA ASP A 432 -12.08 19.50 35.32
C ASP A 432 -10.82 20.33 34.97
N MET A 433 -10.18 20.94 35.96
CA MET A 433 -8.93 21.68 35.74
C MET A 433 -7.77 20.73 35.47
N SER A 434 -6.89 21.08 34.54
CA SER A 434 -5.72 20.26 34.26
C SER A 434 -4.77 20.17 35.48
N LEU A 435 -4.13 19.01 35.65
CA LEU A 435 -3.08 18.80 36.66
C LEU A 435 -1.77 19.51 36.30
N SER A 436 -1.54 19.80 35.02
CA SER A 436 -0.32 20.45 34.54
C SER A 436 -0.56 21.93 34.28
N GLU A 437 0.45 22.77 34.53
CA GLU A 437 0.41 24.20 34.20
C GLU A 437 0.07 24.40 32.73
N ARG A 438 0.75 23.68 31.82
CA ARG A 438 0.52 23.79 30.37
C ARG A 438 -0.92 23.43 29.99
N GLY A 439 -1.45 22.35 30.52
CA GLY A 439 -2.82 21.93 30.22
C GLY A 439 -3.86 22.92 30.74
N TYR A 440 -3.62 23.55 31.90
CA TYR A 440 -4.53 24.57 32.42
C TYR A 440 -4.45 25.85 31.59
N TRP A 441 -3.24 26.27 31.21
CA TRP A 441 -3.03 27.39 30.29
C TRP A 441 -3.78 27.20 28.96
N PHE A 442 -3.82 25.99 28.40
CA PHE A 442 -4.63 25.70 27.22
C PHE A 442 -6.15 25.82 27.46
N GLN A 443 -6.62 25.52 28.67
CA GLN A 443 -8.04 25.64 29.03
C GLN A 443 -8.49 27.09 29.19
N THR A 444 -7.59 28.03 29.53
CA THR A 444 -7.96 29.38 29.97
C THR A 444 -7.31 30.52 29.20
N GLU A 445 -6.02 30.43 28.91
CA GLU A 445 -5.19 31.58 28.52
C GLU A 445 -4.63 31.48 27.10
N ALA A 446 -4.45 30.27 26.56
CA ALA A 446 -3.80 30.07 25.26
C ALA A 446 -4.47 30.82 24.13
N ILE A 447 -5.81 30.94 24.18
CA ILE A 447 -6.59 31.66 23.18
C ILE A 447 -6.19 33.15 23.09
N ASN A 448 -5.70 33.74 24.18
CA ASN A 448 -5.28 35.13 24.25
C ASN A 448 -3.95 35.39 23.51
N CYS A 449 -3.23 34.34 23.12
CA CYS A 449 -2.03 34.46 22.30
C CYS A 449 -2.33 34.64 20.82
N LEU A 450 -3.58 34.42 20.39
CA LEU A 450 -3.96 34.53 18.99
C LEU A 450 -4.22 35.97 18.58
N SER A 451 -3.94 36.27 17.30
CA SER A 451 -4.31 37.57 16.74
C SER A 451 -5.82 37.77 16.70
N SER A 452 -6.23 39.04 16.68
CA SER A 452 -7.64 39.41 16.50
C SER A 452 -8.25 38.88 15.19
N GLU A 453 -7.42 38.59 14.20
CA GLU A 453 -7.86 38.02 12.92
C GLU A 453 -8.31 36.56 13.09
N TYR A 454 -7.51 35.72 13.74
CA TYR A 454 -7.85 34.32 13.95
C TYR A 454 -9.00 34.14 14.93
N LEU A 455 -9.15 35.04 15.91
CA LEU A 455 -10.33 35.09 16.76
C LEU A 455 -11.60 35.42 15.95
N LYS A 456 -11.52 36.34 14.98
CA LYS A 456 -12.64 36.65 14.07
C LYS A 456 -12.96 35.51 13.08
N LYS A 457 -11.94 34.72 12.69
CA LYS A 457 -12.12 33.52 11.85
C LYS A 457 -12.82 32.35 12.57
N GLY A 458 -13.11 32.48 13.87
CA GLY A 458 -13.94 31.54 14.62
C GLY A 458 -13.19 30.65 15.63
N ILE A 459 -11.89 30.84 15.81
CA ILE A 459 -11.09 30.01 16.73
C ILE A 459 -11.56 30.22 18.18
N LYS A 460 -11.92 29.10 18.84
CA LYS A 460 -12.36 29.08 20.25
C LYS A 460 -11.38 28.37 21.16
N GLN A 461 -10.51 27.52 20.61
CA GLN A 461 -9.46 26.83 21.35
C GLN A 461 -8.22 26.59 20.48
N ALA A 462 -7.07 26.45 21.13
CA ALA A 462 -5.83 26.12 20.44
C ALA A 462 -5.71 24.61 20.14
N GLN A 463 -6.01 23.77 21.14
CA GLN A 463 -5.81 22.32 21.02
C GLN A 463 -6.87 21.65 20.14
N GLY A 464 -6.45 20.57 19.49
CA GLY A 464 -7.34 19.68 18.74
C GLY A 464 -8.41 19.03 19.62
N PHE A 465 -9.61 18.83 19.08
CA PHE A 465 -10.70 18.18 19.79
C PHE A 465 -10.39 16.71 20.10
N ALA A 466 -10.73 16.27 21.32
CA ALA A 466 -10.72 14.85 21.66
C ALA A 466 -11.83 14.09 20.92
N ASP A 467 -11.59 12.80 20.63
CA ASP A 467 -12.53 11.95 19.88
C ASP A 467 -13.93 11.85 20.52
N SER A 468 -14.03 12.04 21.85
CA SER A 468 -15.29 11.98 22.60
C SER A 468 -16.12 13.27 22.54
N VAL A 469 -15.62 14.34 21.89
CA VAL A 469 -16.32 15.63 21.82
C VAL A 469 -17.52 15.51 20.87
N LYS A 470 -18.70 15.92 21.35
CA LYS A 470 -19.91 15.99 20.52
C LYS A 470 -19.74 17.01 19.39
N ASN A 471 -20.26 16.69 18.21
CA ASN A 471 -20.22 17.52 17.01
C ASN A 471 -18.79 17.97 16.67
N ARG A 472 -17.80 17.08 16.87
CA ARG A 472 -16.38 17.41 16.69
C ARG A 472 -16.11 17.93 15.28
N PHE A 473 -16.65 17.29 14.25
CA PHE A 473 -16.34 17.61 12.86
C PHE A 473 -16.98 18.93 12.41
N GLU A 474 -18.22 19.20 12.82
CA GLU A 474 -18.90 20.48 12.58
C GLU A 474 -18.14 21.64 13.22
N ARG A 475 -17.59 21.42 14.43
CA ARG A 475 -16.78 22.44 15.12
C ARG A 475 -15.43 22.67 14.46
N ILE A 476 -14.81 21.62 13.90
CA ILE A 476 -13.59 21.75 13.10
C ILE A 476 -13.88 22.55 11.82
N ARG A 477 -14.98 22.26 11.12
CA ARG A 477 -15.46 23.01 9.95
C ARG A 477 -15.77 24.47 10.25
N ALA A 478 -16.26 24.76 11.46
CA ALA A 478 -16.48 26.12 11.95
C ALA A 478 -15.20 26.82 12.45
N ASN A 479 -14.01 26.28 12.13
CA ASN A 479 -12.71 26.83 12.51
C ASN A 479 -12.48 26.95 14.02
N GLU A 480 -13.14 26.14 14.86
CA GLU A 480 -13.05 26.38 16.31
C GLU A 480 -11.71 25.97 16.94
N SER A 481 -10.88 25.20 16.25
CA SER A 481 -9.66 24.59 16.78
C SER A 481 -8.45 24.83 15.87
N LEU A 482 -7.44 25.54 16.38
CA LEU A 482 -6.26 25.90 15.58
C LEU A 482 -5.44 24.67 15.14
N PHE A 483 -5.20 23.71 16.05
CA PHE A 483 -4.37 22.53 15.73
C PHE A 483 -5.08 21.57 14.77
N ASP A 484 -6.41 21.52 14.78
CA ASP A 484 -7.16 20.77 13.76
C ASP A 484 -7.02 21.48 12.39
N LEU A 485 -7.12 22.81 12.33
CA LEU A 485 -6.88 23.56 11.10
C LEU A 485 -5.45 23.42 10.57
N PHE A 486 -4.44 23.30 11.45
CA PHE A 486 -3.08 22.98 11.02
C PHE A 486 -3.05 21.64 10.27
N SER A 487 -3.77 20.63 10.77
CA SER A 487 -3.86 19.32 10.12
C SER A 487 -4.59 19.39 8.76
N VAL A 488 -5.65 20.19 8.67
CA VAL A 488 -6.37 20.48 7.41
C VAL A 488 -5.45 21.20 6.41
N LEU A 489 -4.66 22.18 6.84
CA LEU A 489 -3.70 22.89 6.00
C LEU A 489 -2.60 21.97 5.47
N GLN A 490 -2.06 21.08 6.32
CA GLN A 490 -1.12 20.05 5.86
C GLN A 490 -1.77 19.18 4.77
N GLY A 491 -3.00 18.72 4.98
CA GLY A 491 -3.76 17.96 3.99
C GLY A 491 -3.97 18.71 2.68
N ALA A 492 -4.36 19.99 2.74
CA ALA A 492 -4.58 20.84 1.57
C ALA A 492 -3.33 20.94 0.70
N ILE A 493 -2.18 21.27 1.30
CA ILE A 493 -0.91 21.40 0.55
C ILE A 493 -0.43 20.02 0.07
N GLN A 494 -0.64 18.96 0.84
CA GLN A 494 -0.36 17.58 0.40
C GLN A 494 -1.18 17.19 -0.84
N VAL A 495 -2.46 17.56 -0.93
CA VAL A 495 -3.28 17.34 -2.12
C VAL A 495 -2.76 18.14 -3.31
N LEU A 496 -2.46 19.44 -3.13
CA LEU A 496 -1.96 20.30 -4.20
C LEU A 496 -0.63 19.78 -4.77
N VAL A 497 0.35 19.52 -3.90
CA VAL A 497 1.66 18.97 -4.32
C VAL A 497 1.49 17.55 -4.86
N GLY A 498 0.65 16.73 -4.24
CA GLY A 498 0.40 15.35 -4.63
C GLY A 498 -0.23 15.22 -6.01
N ALA A 499 -1.19 16.08 -6.33
CA ALA A 499 -1.90 16.15 -7.60
C ALA A 499 -1.04 16.73 -8.72
N ILE A 500 -0.17 17.71 -8.44
CA ILE A 500 0.62 18.40 -9.47
C ILE A 500 1.98 17.72 -9.73
N MET A 501 2.62 17.17 -8.69
CA MET A 501 3.95 16.56 -8.82
C MET A 501 3.89 15.06 -9.14
N ALA A 502 2.72 14.43 -9.00
CA ALA A 502 2.50 13.01 -9.29
C ALA A 502 3.52 12.08 -8.62
N ARG A 503 3.99 12.38 -7.41
CA ARG A 503 5.02 11.59 -6.70
C ARG A 503 4.42 10.47 -5.87
N ARG A 504 5.23 9.46 -5.56
CA ARG A 504 4.83 8.43 -4.59
C ARG A 504 4.78 9.03 -3.19
N GLN A 505 3.91 8.50 -2.34
CA GLN A 505 3.76 9.00 -0.96
C GLN A 505 5.09 8.98 -0.19
N ASP A 506 5.87 7.90 -0.27
CA ASP A 506 7.19 7.82 0.36
C ASP A 506 8.17 8.90 -0.11
N GLU A 507 8.05 9.34 -1.36
CA GLU A 507 8.93 10.36 -1.94
C GLU A 507 8.58 11.73 -1.35
N LEU A 508 7.28 12.04 -1.19
CA LEU A 508 6.78 13.26 -0.56
C LEU A 508 7.06 13.31 0.95
N ILE A 509 6.88 12.20 1.67
CA ILE A 509 7.19 12.07 3.10
C ILE A 509 8.68 12.34 3.38
N LYS A 510 9.56 12.06 2.42
CA LYS A 510 11.02 12.19 2.54
C LYS A 510 11.57 13.55 2.08
N LEU A 511 10.71 14.47 1.64
CA LEU A 511 11.12 15.84 1.36
C LEU A 511 11.78 16.45 2.60
N LYS A 512 12.83 17.24 2.37
CA LYS A 512 13.61 17.85 3.45
C LYS A 512 12.77 18.91 4.16
N SER A 513 13.16 19.30 5.37
CA SER A 513 12.52 20.41 6.10
C SER A 513 12.56 21.73 5.34
N HIS A 514 13.62 21.97 4.57
CA HIS A 514 13.83 23.15 3.72
C HIS A 514 14.78 22.84 2.56
N GLY A 515 14.83 23.72 1.56
CA GLY A 515 15.72 23.59 0.40
C GLY A 515 15.25 22.52 -0.59
N ASN A 516 13.93 22.38 -0.77
CA ASN A 516 13.33 21.50 -1.77
C ASN A 516 13.06 22.23 -3.09
N LEU A 517 13.21 23.56 -3.17
CA LEU A 517 13.00 24.34 -4.38
C LEU A 517 14.32 24.64 -5.12
N SER A 518 14.27 24.60 -6.45
CA SER A 518 15.36 24.94 -7.38
C SER A 518 14.81 25.91 -8.45
N PRO A 519 15.24 27.18 -8.51
CA PRO A 519 16.22 27.81 -7.65
C PRO A 519 15.71 27.97 -6.21
N ASN A 520 16.62 27.94 -5.23
CA ASN A 520 16.27 28.14 -3.83
C ASN A 520 16.22 29.63 -3.47
N VAL A 521 15.32 30.37 -4.12
CA VAL A 521 15.13 31.82 -3.97
C VAL A 521 13.70 32.09 -3.50
N ASN A 522 13.51 33.13 -2.69
CA ASN A 522 12.20 33.51 -2.16
C ASN A 522 11.18 33.80 -3.29
N PRO A 523 10.11 33.00 -3.47
CA PRO A 523 9.11 33.19 -4.53
C PRO A 523 8.23 34.45 -4.41
N PHE A 524 8.38 35.19 -3.31
CA PHE A 524 7.72 36.47 -3.07
C PHE A 524 8.61 37.68 -3.38
N SER A 525 9.91 37.48 -3.64
CA SER A 525 10.81 38.54 -4.09
C SER A 525 10.58 38.89 -5.56
N GLU A 526 11.01 40.09 -6.00
CA GLU A 526 10.90 40.49 -7.41
C GLU A 526 11.59 39.52 -8.37
N ASP A 527 12.77 39.03 -7.99
CA ASP A 527 13.53 38.06 -8.79
C ASP A 527 12.88 36.67 -8.74
N GLY A 528 12.44 36.23 -7.55
CA GLY A 528 11.76 34.95 -7.39
C GLY A 528 10.42 34.88 -8.09
N ALA A 529 9.66 35.97 -8.16
CA ALA A 529 8.38 36.01 -8.87
C ALA A 529 8.51 35.78 -10.38
N LYS A 530 9.71 35.98 -10.95
CA LYS A 530 10.04 35.75 -12.36
C LYS A 530 10.75 34.40 -12.59
N ALA A 531 11.08 33.67 -11.53
CA ALA A 531 11.84 32.43 -11.62
C ALA A 531 10.95 31.23 -11.96
N GLU A 532 11.51 30.29 -12.71
CA GLU A 532 10.91 28.98 -12.94
C GLU A 532 11.36 28.02 -11.84
N TYR A 533 10.41 27.55 -11.02
CA TYR A 533 10.71 26.68 -9.90
C TYR A 533 10.58 25.20 -10.27
N ASN A 534 11.49 24.41 -9.70
CA ASN A 534 11.47 22.96 -9.68
C ASN A 534 11.43 22.46 -8.23
N LEU A 535 10.79 21.31 -8.00
CA LEU A 535 10.83 20.56 -6.75
C LEU A 535 11.92 19.48 -6.84
N ILE A 536 12.83 19.47 -5.86
CA ILE A 536 13.90 18.49 -5.70
C ILE A 536 13.42 17.35 -4.81
N PHE A 537 13.58 16.10 -5.27
CA PHE A 537 13.22 14.92 -4.49
C PHE A 537 14.10 13.71 -4.83
N LYS A 538 14.05 12.68 -3.98
CA LYS A 538 14.76 11.41 -4.18
C LYS A 538 13.80 10.38 -4.76
N VAL A 539 14.08 9.91 -5.98
CA VAL A 539 13.25 8.90 -6.67
C VAL A 539 13.44 7.54 -6.04
N LYS A 540 12.36 6.84 -5.72
CA LYS A 540 12.44 5.46 -5.25
C LYS A 540 12.52 4.50 -6.44
N LYS A 541 13.28 3.41 -6.29
CA LYS A 541 13.51 2.34 -7.28
C LYS A 541 14.44 2.71 -8.44
N THR A 542 15.07 3.89 -8.41
CA THR A 542 16.01 4.34 -9.44
C THR A 542 17.32 4.75 -8.79
N GLY A 543 18.43 4.15 -9.23
CA GLY A 543 19.79 4.42 -8.74
C GLY A 543 20.66 3.17 -8.63
N SER A 544 21.97 3.35 -8.47
CA SER A 544 22.94 2.26 -8.39
C SER A 544 23.24 1.86 -6.94
N LYS A 545 23.47 0.57 -6.67
CA LYS A 545 23.97 0.05 -5.38
C LYS A 545 23.14 0.47 -4.15
N GLY A 546 21.82 0.61 -4.29
CA GLY A 546 20.91 0.92 -3.18
C GLY A 546 20.77 2.40 -2.79
N VAL A 547 21.39 3.32 -3.54
CA VAL A 547 21.24 4.77 -3.35
C VAL A 547 20.24 5.33 -4.36
N ASN A 548 19.16 5.95 -3.86
CA ASN A 548 18.15 6.60 -4.70
C ASN A 548 18.71 7.86 -5.40
N ALA A 549 18.44 8.02 -6.69
CA ALA A 549 18.80 9.22 -7.45
C ALA A 549 18.01 10.46 -6.98
N THR A 550 18.66 11.61 -6.91
CA THR A 550 18.02 12.92 -6.71
C THR A 550 17.70 13.54 -8.07
N ILE A 551 16.46 13.95 -8.27
CA ILE A 551 16.02 14.64 -9.50
C ILE A 551 15.22 15.90 -9.13
N GLU A 552 15.04 16.78 -10.11
CA GLU A 552 14.21 17.98 -10.00
C GLU A 552 13.12 18.00 -11.07
N ARG A 553 11.93 18.50 -10.75
CA ARG A 553 10.80 18.61 -11.69
C ARG A 553 10.06 19.93 -11.55
N PRO A 554 9.52 20.52 -12.63
CA PRO A 554 8.85 21.81 -12.59
C PRO A 554 7.67 21.80 -11.66
N ILE A 555 7.49 22.90 -10.94
CA ILE A 555 6.36 23.15 -10.06
C ILE A 555 5.82 24.57 -10.28
N PRO A 556 4.48 24.77 -10.36
CA PRO A 556 3.91 26.08 -10.52
C PRO A 556 4.31 27.04 -9.40
N LEU A 557 4.57 28.31 -9.74
CA LEU A 557 4.97 29.36 -8.80
C LEU A 557 4.00 29.48 -7.61
N SER A 558 2.70 29.35 -7.86
CA SER A 558 1.67 29.41 -6.82
C SER A 558 1.83 28.32 -5.76
N ILE A 559 2.27 27.12 -6.14
CA ILE A 559 2.53 26.02 -5.21
C ILE A 559 3.92 26.14 -4.59
N ALA A 560 4.91 26.62 -5.35
CA ALA A 560 6.25 26.92 -4.83
C ALA A 560 6.17 27.92 -3.65
N ARG A 561 5.27 28.90 -3.71
CA ARG A 561 4.97 29.84 -2.61
C ARG A 561 4.52 29.14 -1.32
N PHE A 562 3.58 28.19 -1.40
CA PHE A 562 3.15 27.43 -0.23
C PHE A 562 4.27 26.54 0.33
N ILE A 563 5.04 25.89 -0.55
CA ILE A 563 6.22 25.13 -0.13
C ILE A 563 7.20 26.03 0.60
N TRP A 564 7.52 27.20 0.04
CA TRP A 564 8.42 28.16 0.67
C TRP A 564 7.94 28.57 2.07
N GLN A 565 6.66 28.90 2.24
CA GLN A 565 6.09 29.24 3.55
C GLN A 565 6.22 28.09 4.56
N LEU A 566 5.99 26.84 4.14
CA LEU A 566 6.24 25.67 4.99
C LEU A 566 7.72 25.51 5.35
N GLU A 567 8.64 25.75 4.41
CA GLU A 567 10.08 25.69 4.67
C GLU A 567 10.51 26.75 5.69
N GLN A 568 9.99 27.99 5.58
CA GLN A 568 10.26 29.04 6.56
C GLN A 568 9.69 28.70 7.94
N PHE A 569 8.48 28.14 8.00
CA PHE A 569 7.90 27.62 9.24
C PHE A 569 8.79 26.54 9.87
N ASN A 570 9.28 25.59 9.08
CA ASN A 570 10.14 24.51 9.55
C ASN A 570 11.50 25.00 10.05
N ILE A 571 12.09 26.02 9.40
CA ILE A 571 13.33 26.67 9.85
C ILE A 571 13.10 27.29 11.24
N LYS A 572 12.09 28.17 11.37
CA LYS A 572 11.75 28.82 12.64
C LYS A 572 11.41 27.80 13.74
N ALA A 573 10.66 26.75 13.42
CA ALA A 573 10.32 25.71 14.39
C ALA A 573 11.55 24.96 14.93
N ASN A 574 12.57 24.73 14.09
CA ASN A 574 13.82 24.12 14.52
C ASN A 574 14.66 25.08 15.38
N GLU A 575 14.77 26.35 15.00
CA GLU A 575 15.45 27.39 15.79
C GLU A 575 14.84 27.51 17.19
N LEU A 576 13.50 27.47 17.25
CA LEU A 576 12.72 27.49 18.49
C LEU A 576 12.64 26.13 19.18
N ASN A 577 13.37 25.11 18.72
CA ASN A 577 13.39 23.74 19.27
C ASN A 577 12.00 23.17 19.59
N LEU A 578 11.04 23.37 18.67
CA LEU A 578 9.64 22.89 18.78
C LEU A 578 9.46 21.49 18.19
N ALA A 579 10.50 20.94 17.56
CA ALA A 579 10.50 19.67 16.87
C ALA A 579 10.92 18.50 17.78
N LYS A 580 10.20 17.38 17.67
CA LYS A 580 10.60 16.07 18.16
C LYS A 580 11.31 15.32 17.05
N GLY A 581 12.64 15.37 17.06
CA GLY A 581 13.47 14.77 16.03
C GLY A 581 13.55 15.62 14.76
N LYS A 582 13.86 14.99 13.62
CA LYS A 582 14.07 15.69 12.35
C LYS A 582 12.72 15.98 11.67
N LEU A 583 12.50 17.24 11.29
CA LEU A 583 11.34 17.64 10.47
C LEU A 583 11.51 17.28 8.99
N SER A 584 10.39 17.10 8.29
CA SER A 584 10.27 17.03 6.82
C SER A 584 9.57 18.29 6.29
N LEU A 585 9.31 18.39 4.98
CA LEU A 585 8.52 19.50 4.44
C LEU A 585 7.13 19.55 5.09
N PHE A 586 6.43 18.41 5.07
CA PHE A 586 5.17 18.20 5.76
C PHE A 586 5.42 17.67 7.17
N ASN A 587 4.73 18.20 8.18
CA ASN A 587 4.95 17.82 9.58
C ASN A 587 3.62 17.53 10.28
N ASN A 588 3.67 16.61 11.25
CA ASN A 588 2.54 16.32 12.11
C ASN A 588 2.66 17.09 13.43
N LEU A 589 1.58 17.75 13.83
CA LEU A 589 1.47 18.39 15.14
C LEU A 589 0.69 17.50 16.09
N ASN A 590 1.35 17.01 17.15
CA ASN A 590 0.66 16.28 18.20
C ASN A 590 0.00 17.28 19.16
N SER A 591 -1.34 17.32 19.17
CA SER A 591 -2.13 18.23 20.00
C SER A 591 -1.85 18.09 21.51
N LYS A 592 -1.61 16.87 22.00
CA LYS A 592 -1.37 16.60 23.43
C LYS A 592 0.04 17.00 23.85
N ASP A 593 1.02 16.63 23.04
CA ASP A 593 2.43 16.85 23.35
C ASP A 593 2.89 18.28 23.00
N CYS A 594 2.15 18.96 22.12
CA CYS A 594 2.47 20.27 21.54
C CYS A 594 3.85 20.25 20.87
N GLN A 595 4.09 19.22 20.07
CA GLN A 595 5.36 19.00 19.39
C GLN A 595 5.14 18.68 17.92
N LEU A 596 6.00 19.25 17.08
CA LEU A 596 6.07 18.94 15.66
C LEU A 596 6.92 17.69 15.46
N SER A 597 6.55 16.85 14.50
CA SER A 597 7.27 15.63 14.18
C SER A 597 7.18 15.33 12.68
N GLN A 598 8.14 14.56 12.18
CA GLN A 598 8.09 14.09 10.80
C GLN A 598 6.78 13.33 10.55
N VAL A 599 6.15 13.60 9.40
CA VAL A 599 5.00 12.81 8.95
C VAL A 599 5.45 11.38 8.62
N VAL A 600 4.62 10.40 8.96
CA VAL A 600 4.71 9.02 8.50
C VAL A 600 3.48 8.67 7.64
N HIS A 601 3.46 7.49 7.01
CA HIS A 601 2.33 7.06 6.18
C HIS A 601 0.96 7.25 6.81
N ILE A 602 0.84 6.90 8.10
CA ILE A 602 -0.42 6.99 8.85
C ILE A 602 -0.83 8.46 8.99
N THR A 603 0.04 9.31 9.55
CA THR A 603 -0.29 10.73 9.77
C THR A 603 -0.46 11.51 8.47
N TYR A 604 0.23 11.14 7.39
CA TYR A 604 0.01 11.71 6.06
C TYR A 604 -1.43 11.47 5.60
N ASN A 605 -1.91 10.23 5.74
CA ASN A 605 -3.28 9.90 5.36
C ASN A 605 -4.29 10.54 6.33
N THR A 606 -3.97 10.66 7.62
CA THR A 606 -4.81 11.39 8.58
C THR A 606 -4.98 12.86 8.22
N HIS A 607 -3.96 13.52 7.67
CA HIS A 607 -4.08 14.89 7.16
C HIS A 607 -4.99 14.99 5.93
N LEU A 608 -4.88 14.02 5.01
CA LEU A 608 -5.82 13.92 3.89
C LEU A 608 -7.26 13.66 4.37
N ASP A 609 -7.43 12.81 5.39
CA ASP A 609 -8.73 12.50 5.97
C ASP A 609 -9.35 13.73 6.64
N ALA A 610 -8.56 14.46 7.44
CA ALA A 610 -8.99 15.70 8.09
C ALA A 610 -9.41 16.77 7.08
N LEU A 611 -8.69 16.89 5.96
CA LEU A 611 -9.08 17.77 4.87
C LEU A 611 -10.42 17.34 4.25
N CYS A 612 -10.59 16.06 3.93
CA CYS A 612 -11.83 15.54 3.33
C CYS A 612 -13.04 15.74 4.25
N ASP A 613 -12.87 15.55 5.56
CA ASP A 613 -13.90 15.85 6.56
C ASP A 613 -14.20 17.35 6.65
N TYR A 614 -13.18 18.19 6.49
CA TYR A 614 -13.34 19.64 6.54
C TYR A 614 -14.09 20.20 5.32
N VAL A 615 -13.74 19.76 4.11
CA VAL A 615 -14.39 20.23 2.86
C VAL A 615 -15.63 19.43 2.47
N GLU A 616 -15.99 18.43 3.27
CA GLU A 616 -17.14 17.56 3.10
C GLU A 616 -17.17 16.85 1.73
N THR A 617 -16.11 16.10 1.40
CA THR A 617 -16.05 15.35 0.13
C THR A 617 -17.21 14.36 -0.04
N ASP A 618 -17.63 14.09 -1.28
CA ASP A 618 -18.83 13.30 -1.60
C ASP A 618 -18.97 12.00 -0.77
N LEU A 619 -20.18 11.77 -0.27
CA LEU A 619 -20.60 10.54 0.40
C LEU A 619 -21.04 9.49 -0.63
N VAL A 620 -21.08 8.24 -0.20
CA VAL A 620 -21.57 7.08 -0.95
C VAL A 620 -22.42 6.24 -0.02
N GLU A 621 -23.61 5.87 -0.45
CA GLU A 621 -24.50 4.98 0.29
C GLU A 621 -24.15 3.51 -0.03
N TYR A 622 -24.08 2.68 1.01
CA TYR A 622 -23.83 1.24 0.90
C TYR A 622 -25.12 0.44 1.07
N ASP A 623 -25.13 -0.84 0.66
CA ASP A 623 -26.32 -1.72 0.68
C ASP A 623 -26.99 -1.83 2.07
N ASN A 624 -26.22 -1.57 3.14
CA ASN A 624 -26.67 -1.59 4.53
C ASN A 624 -27.28 -0.26 5.00
N GLY A 625 -27.42 0.74 4.12
CA GLY A 625 -27.86 2.11 4.43
C GLY A 625 -26.79 2.97 5.12
N GLU A 626 -25.53 2.50 5.21
CA GLU A 626 -24.42 3.27 5.76
C GLU A 626 -23.88 4.26 4.73
N TYR A 627 -23.64 5.50 5.18
CA TYR A 627 -22.92 6.49 4.40
C TYR A 627 -21.41 6.40 4.65
N ARG A 628 -20.62 6.30 3.58
CA ARG A 628 -19.16 6.32 3.62
C ARG A 628 -18.62 7.50 2.81
N ARG A 629 -17.51 8.11 3.26
CA ARG A 629 -16.90 9.30 2.62
C ARG A 629 -15.75 8.93 1.69
N ASN A 630 -15.66 9.63 0.56
CA ASN A 630 -14.54 9.51 -0.37
C ASN A 630 -13.29 10.21 0.17
N TYR A 631 -12.45 9.47 0.89
CA TYR A 631 -11.14 9.94 1.31
C TYR A 631 -10.08 9.70 0.24
N VAL A 632 -9.48 10.78 -0.24
CA VAL A 632 -8.45 10.75 -1.28
C VAL A 632 -7.16 10.13 -0.78
N ARG A 633 -6.45 9.41 -1.65
CA ARG A 633 -5.11 8.85 -1.36
C ARG A 633 -4.08 9.34 -2.37
N GLN A 634 -2.82 9.48 -1.93
CA GLN A 634 -1.73 9.99 -2.76
C GLN A 634 -1.55 9.21 -4.08
N HIS A 635 -1.80 7.90 -4.06
CA HIS A 635 -1.71 7.09 -5.28
C HIS A 635 -2.80 7.47 -6.31
N GLN A 636 -4.01 7.83 -5.86
CA GLN A 636 -5.09 8.30 -6.73
C GLN A 636 -4.75 9.66 -7.34
N LEU A 637 -4.16 10.57 -6.55
CA LEU A 637 -3.68 11.88 -7.05
C LEU A 637 -2.59 11.72 -8.13
N ARG A 638 -1.65 10.79 -7.94
CA ARG A 638 -0.63 10.47 -8.94
C ARG A 638 -1.25 9.94 -10.25
N ARG A 639 -2.28 9.10 -10.16
CA ARG A 639 -3.00 8.57 -11.32
C ARG A 639 -3.77 9.68 -12.04
N PHE A 640 -4.50 10.50 -11.28
CA PHE A 640 -5.21 11.66 -11.80
C PHE A 640 -4.30 12.57 -12.62
N PHE A 641 -3.09 12.87 -12.14
CA PHE A 641 -2.14 13.68 -12.91
C PHE A 641 -1.83 13.06 -14.27
N ALA A 642 -1.52 11.76 -14.29
CA ALA A 642 -1.19 11.07 -15.53
C ALA A 642 -2.38 11.06 -16.50
N MET A 643 -3.61 10.90 -15.97
CA MET A 643 -4.84 10.99 -16.76
C MET A 643 -5.06 12.38 -17.33
N ALA A 644 -4.96 13.43 -16.51
CA ALA A 644 -5.12 14.82 -16.96
C ALA A 644 -4.04 15.24 -17.97
N PHE A 645 -2.79 14.78 -17.76
CA PHE A 645 -1.71 14.99 -18.71
C PHE A 645 -2.00 14.30 -20.05
N PHE A 646 -2.43 13.04 -20.01
CA PHE A 646 -2.79 12.29 -21.22
C PHE A 646 -3.97 12.93 -21.96
N TRP A 647 -5.00 13.40 -21.25
CA TRP A 647 -6.14 14.11 -21.87
C TRP A 647 -5.78 15.46 -22.48
N SER A 648 -4.73 16.13 -22.00
CA SER A 648 -4.34 17.45 -22.50
C SER A 648 -3.30 17.41 -23.62
N LYS A 649 -2.45 16.37 -23.68
CA LYS A 649 -1.31 16.28 -24.62
C LYS A 649 -1.26 15.01 -25.47
N GLY A 650 -2.21 14.09 -25.30
CA GLY A 650 -2.23 12.83 -26.06
C GLY A 650 -0.94 12.01 -25.91
N PHE A 651 -0.55 11.31 -26.97
CA PHE A 651 0.65 10.46 -26.98
C PHE A 651 1.96 11.22 -27.23
N ASP A 652 1.91 12.42 -27.80
CA ASP A 652 3.10 13.22 -28.10
C ASP A 652 3.84 13.68 -26.83
N GLY A 653 3.16 13.67 -25.68
CA GLY A 653 3.74 14.00 -24.38
C GLY A 653 4.25 12.80 -23.56
N MET A 654 4.25 11.58 -24.11
CA MET A 654 4.54 10.37 -23.34
C MET A 654 5.93 10.35 -22.68
N ASP A 655 6.95 10.82 -23.40
CA ASP A 655 8.29 10.96 -22.84
C ASP A 655 8.37 12.06 -21.78
N ALA A 656 7.61 13.14 -21.94
CA ALA A 656 7.49 14.19 -20.93
C ALA A 656 6.78 13.66 -19.67
N LEU A 657 5.75 12.82 -19.81
CA LEU A 657 5.08 12.16 -18.70
C LEU A 657 6.01 11.16 -18.00
N ARG A 658 6.74 10.32 -18.75
CA ARG A 658 7.76 9.40 -18.21
C ARG A 658 8.82 10.16 -17.44
N TRP A 659 9.33 11.24 -18.03
CA TRP A 659 10.29 12.13 -17.41
C TRP A 659 9.71 12.71 -16.12
N MET A 660 8.53 13.34 -16.15
CA MET A 660 7.84 13.88 -14.98
C MET A 660 7.63 12.81 -13.90
N LEU A 661 7.33 11.58 -14.30
CA LEU A 661 7.13 10.46 -13.40
C LEU A 661 8.43 9.90 -12.78
N GLY A 662 9.60 10.21 -13.34
CA GLY A 662 10.93 9.86 -12.81
C GLY A 662 11.39 8.44 -13.14
N HIS A 663 11.02 7.88 -14.30
CA HIS A 663 11.37 6.51 -14.69
C HIS A 663 12.58 6.49 -15.66
N SER A 664 13.52 5.55 -15.48
CA SER A 664 14.88 5.62 -16.03
C SER A 664 15.17 4.94 -17.37
N ASP A 665 14.25 4.18 -17.96
CA ASP A 665 14.56 3.37 -19.16
C ASP A 665 13.70 3.74 -20.38
N MET A 666 14.33 3.87 -21.56
CA MET A 666 13.73 4.22 -22.86
C MET A 666 13.57 3.00 -23.78
N GLU A 667 14.45 1.99 -23.68
CA GLU A 667 14.47 0.85 -24.60
C GLU A 667 13.42 -0.21 -24.23
N HIS A 668 12.95 -0.15 -22.98
CA HIS A 668 11.81 -0.91 -22.46
C HIS A 668 10.44 -0.26 -22.75
N LEU A 669 10.33 0.93 -23.35
CA LEU A 669 9.06 1.70 -23.40
C LEU A 669 7.90 0.92 -24.04
N TYR A 670 8.14 0.12 -25.09
CA TYR A 670 7.09 -0.63 -25.79
C TYR A 670 6.61 -1.87 -25.03
N HIS A 671 7.52 -2.66 -24.43
CA HIS A 671 7.20 -3.82 -23.59
C HIS A 671 6.82 -3.45 -22.14
N TYR A 672 7.08 -2.21 -21.71
CA TYR A 672 6.80 -1.72 -20.36
C TYR A 672 5.47 -0.95 -20.26
N ILE A 673 4.89 -0.53 -21.39
CA ILE A 673 3.49 -0.09 -21.50
C ILE A 673 2.51 -1.25 -21.27
N SER A 674 2.91 -2.51 -21.53
CA SER A 674 2.09 -3.68 -21.23
C SER A 674 2.29 -4.27 -19.82
N GLU A 675 3.47 -4.13 -19.19
CA GLU A 675 3.79 -4.92 -17.98
C GLU A 675 4.19 -4.15 -16.69
N SER A 676 4.23 -2.81 -16.69
CA SER A 676 4.72 -2.03 -15.54
C SER A 676 3.71 -1.11 -14.84
N GLU A 677 4.08 -0.56 -13.67
CA GLU A 677 3.34 0.52 -12.98
C GLU A 677 3.04 1.73 -13.89
N THR A 678 3.79 1.93 -14.99
CA THR A 678 3.54 3.01 -15.97
C THR A 678 2.47 2.58 -16.98
N GLY A 679 2.59 1.37 -17.52
CA GLY A 679 1.57 0.75 -18.35
C GLY A 679 0.22 0.65 -17.66
N ALA A 680 0.22 0.30 -16.37
CA ALA A 680 -1.00 0.24 -15.56
C ALA A 680 -1.68 1.60 -15.38
N VAL A 681 -0.89 2.68 -15.24
CA VAL A 681 -1.44 4.04 -15.11
C VAL A 681 -1.96 4.54 -16.46
N LEU A 682 -1.27 4.23 -17.56
CA LEU A 682 -1.66 4.60 -18.92
C LEU A 682 -2.85 3.80 -19.43
N ASN A 683 -2.86 2.48 -19.25
CA ASN A 683 -4.00 1.63 -19.57
C ASN A 683 -5.19 1.98 -18.69
N GLY A 684 -4.98 2.36 -17.42
CA GLY A 684 -6.06 2.93 -16.59
C GLY A 684 -6.62 4.24 -17.17
N ALA A 685 -5.75 5.14 -17.66
CA ALA A 685 -6.19 6.38 -18.31
C ALA A 685 -6.96 6.11 -19.61
N LYS A 686 -6.43 5.25 -20.49
CA LYS A 686 -7.09 4.80 -21.73
C LYS A 686 -8.44 4.14 -21.41
N ALA A 687 -8.46 3.28 -20.40
CA ALA A 687 -9.67 2.58 -20.00
C ALA A 687 -10.74 3.55 -19.51
N SER A 688 -10.39 4.49 -18.62
CA SER A 688 -11.33 5.52 -18.16
C SER A 688 -11.94 6.34 -19.31
N VAL A 689 -11.19 6.62 -20.39
CA VAL A 689 -11.73 7.29 -21.59
C VAL A 689 -12.75 6.41 -22.31
N ILE A 690 -12.41 5.15 -22.55
CA ILE A 690 -13.29 4.20 -23.22
C ILE A 690 -14.54 3.93 -22.37
N VAL A 691 -14.41 3.72 -21.06
CA VAL A 691 -15.56 3.60 -20.13
C VAL A 691 -16.49 4.78 -20.26
N ARG A 692 -15.95 6.01 -20.30
CA ARG A 692 -16.79 7.20 -20.44
C ARG A 692 -17.54 7.24 -21.76
N GLY A 693 -16.93 6.82 -22.87
CA GLY A 693 -17.61 6.68 -24.16
C GLY A 693 -18.65 5.54 -24.19
N VAL A 694 -18.42 4.46 -23.44
CA VAL A 694 -19.37 3.34 -23.30
C VAL A 694 -20.56 3.72 -22.41
N VAL A 695 -20.31 4.40 -21.29
CA VAL A 695 -21.33 4.70 -20.27
C VAL A 695 -22.16 5.93 -20.66
N ASP A 696 -21.53 7.00 -21.12
CA ASP A 696 -22.19 8.27 -21.44
C ASP A 696 -22.41 8.39 -22.95
N SER A 697 -23.60 7.99 -23.39
CA SER A 697 -24.02 8.05 -24.80
C SER A 697 -24.12 9.47 -25.36
N THR A 698 -24.14 10.49 -24.49
CA THR A 698 -24.18 11.91 -24.88
C THR A 698 -22.79 12.52 -25.03
N SER A 699 -21.74 11.83 -24.57
CA SER A 699 -20.37 12.31 -24.66
C SER A 699 -19.87 12.35 -26.11
N GLU A 700 -19.00 13.31 -26.44
CA GLU A 700 -18.29 13.31 -27.73
C GLU A 700 -17.44 12.04 -27.95
N LEU A 701 -17.11 11.33 -26.85
CA LEU A 701 -16.38 10.06 -26.87
C LEU A 701 -17.26 8.86 -27.27
N ALA A 702 -18.58 8.94 -27.11
CA ALA A 702 -19.52 7.94 -27.63
C ALA A 702 -19.62 7.95 -29.16
N LYS A 703 -19.06 8.98 -29.83
CA LYS A 703 -18.99 9.07 -31.31
C LYS A 703 -17.72 8.43 -31.89
N LEU A 704 -16.84 7.89 -31.06
CA LEU A 704 -15.65 7.18 -31.52
C LEU A 704 -16.05 5.92 -32.29
N GLU A 705 -15.53 5.76 -33.50
CA GLU A 705 -15.69 4.54 -34.30
C GLU A 705 -15.14 3.35 -33.50
N GLY A 706 -15.93 2.29 -33.34
CA GLY A 706 -15.59 1.11 -32.55
C GLY A 706 -16.14 1.05 -31.12
N ILE A 707 -16.64 2.16 -30.55
CA ILE A 707 -17.07 2.16 -29.13
C ILE A 707 -18.27 1.23 -28.87
N GLU A 708 -19.14 1.04 -29.87
CA GLU A 708 -20.32 0.18 -29.77
C GLU A 708 -19.96 -1.31 -29.87
N GLU A 709 -18.93 -1.67 -30.63
CA GLU A 709 -18.38 -3.02 -30.61
C GLU A 709 -17.70 -3.32 -29.28
N VAL A 710 -16.97 -2.35 -28.72
CA VAL A 710 -16.40 -2.48 -27.37
C VAL A 710 -17.50 -2.60 -26.31
N ARG A 711 -18.60 -1.84 -26.41
CA ARG A 711 -19.79 -2.00 -25.56
C ARG A 711 -20.32 -3.44 -25.61
N LYS A 712 -20.47 -4.02 -26.80
CA LYS A 712 -20.91 -5.41 -26.99
C LYS A 712 -19.92 -6.43 -26.40
N MET A 713 -18.62 -6.24 -26.59
CA MET A 713 -17.58 -7.11 -26.01
C MET A 713 -17.60 -7.09 -24.48
N ILE A 714 -17.79 -5.91 -23.88
CA ILE A 714 -17.90 -5.77 -22.42
C ILE A 714 -19.20 -6.43 -21.94
N ALA A 715 -20.32 -6.24 -22.65
CA ALA A 715 -21.61 -6.82 -22.28
C ALA A 715 -21.54 -8.35 -22.28
N GLU A 716 -20.98 -8.94 -23.34
CA GLU A 716 -20.74 -10.38 -23.42
C GLU A 716 -19.86 -10.89 -22.25
N ARG A 717 -18.78 -10.17 -21.90
CA ARG A 717 -17.88 -10.57 -20.81
C ARG A 717 -18.49 -10.43 -19.41
N LEU A 718 -19.35 -9.43 -19.19
CA LEU A 718 -19.96 -9.16 -17.88
C LEU A 718 -21.26 -9.94 -17.66
N THR A 719 -22.08 -10.11 -18.70
CA THR A 719 -23.43 -10.67 -18.58
C THR A 719 -23.63 -11.97 -19.37
N GLY A 720 -22.69 -12.34 -20.25
CA GLY A 720 -22.85 -13.47 -21.16
C GLY A 720 -23.79 -13.20 -22.34
N ASP A 721 -24.18 -11.93 -22.55
CA ASP A 721 -25.06 -11.52 -23.64
C ASP A 721 -24.70 -10.11 -24.15
N SER A 722 -24.09 -10.08 -25.33
CA SER A 722 -23.70 -8.88 -26.09
C SER A 722 -24.82 -7.88 -26.39
N SER A 723 -26.09 -8.28 -26.30
CA SER A 723 -27.26 -7.40 -26.51
C SER A 723 -27.72 -6.68 -25.23
N THR A 724 -27.15 -7.02 -24.07
CA THR A 724 -27.50 -6.38 -22.80
C THR A 724 -27.02 -4.93 -22.78
N PRO A 725 -27.91 -3.94 -22.60
CA PRO A 725 -27.49 -2.54 -22.50
C PRO A 725 -26.65 -2.34 -21.24
N ILE A 726 -25.40 -1.88 -21.41
CA ILE A 726 -24.59 -1.37 -20.31
C ILE A 726 -25.02 0.07 -20.07
N THR A 727 -25.98 0.25 -19.16
CA THR A 727 -26.38 1.55 -18.64
C THR A 727 -25.89 1.68 -17.21
N ILE A 728 -25.20 2.79 -16.92
CA ILE A 728 -25.03 3.27 -15.56
C ILE A 728 -25.96 4.46 -15.48
N GLU A 729 -27.00 4.35 -14.66
CA GLU A 729 -27.87 5.49 -14.38
C GLU A 729 -26.99 6.59 -13.74
N SER A 730 -26.59 7.58 -14.54
CA SER A 730 -25.84 8.69 -14.00
C SER A 730 -26.81 9.52 -13.16
N VAL A 731 -26.38 9.93 -11.96
CA VAL A 731 -27.20 10.77 -11.05
C VAL A 731 -27.68 12.06 -11.75
N SER A 732 -26.97 12.50 -12.80
CA SER A 732 -27.36 13.60 -13.69
C SER A 732 -28.54 13.32 -14.62
N GLU A 733 -28.70 12.09 -15.11
CA GLU A 733 -29.83 11.73 -15.99
C GLU A 733 -31.11 11.54 -15.19
N ALA A 734 -31.04 10.97 -13.99
CA ALA A 734 -32.21 10.79 -13.12
C ALA A 734 -32.80 12.12 -12.61
N ALA A 735 -31.97 13.15 -12.43
CA ALA A 735 -32.42 14.47 -11.97
C ALA A 735 -33.08 15.33 -13.08
N GLY A 736 -32.88 14.99 -14.35
CA GLY A 736 -33.47 15.71 -15.49
C GLY A 736 -34.90 15.29 -15.82
N ASP A 737 -35.27 14.06 -15.45
CA ASP A 737 -36.52 13.43 -15.90
C ASP A 737 -37.71 13.64 -14.95
N TYR A 738 -37.51 14.07 -13.71
CA TYR A 738 -38.62 14.47 -12.84
C TYR A 738 -38.27 15.65 -11.92
N ASP A 739 -39.19 16.60 -11.88
CA ASP A 739 -39.14 17.87 -11.15
C ASP A 739 -39.63 17.69 -9.69
N ASP A 740 -39.04 16.76 -8.94
CA ASP A 740 -39.43 16.46 -7.54
C ASP A 740 -38.23 16.57 -6.59
N GLU A 741 -38.36 17.33 -5.50
CA GLU A 741 -37.29 17.71 -4.56
C GLU A 741 -36.76 16.53 -3.68
N SER A 742 -37.04 15.27 -4.07
CA SER A 742 -36.73 14.08 -3.28
C SER A 742 -35.58 13.21 -3.82
N TYR A 743 -34.83 13.68 -4.82
CA TYR A 743 -33.73 12.92 -5.39
C TYR A 743 -32.52 12.78 -4.45
N LEU A 744 -32.14 11.54 -4.19
CA LEU A 744 -30.90 11.16 -3.51
C LEU A 744 -29.70 11.58 -4.37
N THR A 745 -29.05 12.69 -4.02
CA THR A 745 -27.82 13.19 -4.68
C THR A 745 -26.58 12.37 -4.31
N VAL A 746 -26.72 11.42 -3.40
CA VAL A 746 -25.65 10.53 -2.94
C VAL A 746 -25.66 9.26 -3.81
N PRO A 747 -24.57 8.97 -4.56
CA PRO A 747 -24.49 7.76 -5.37
C PRO A 747 -24.43 6.51 -4.48
N HIS A 748 -25.05 5.42 -4.94
CA HIS A 748 -25.00 4.13 -4.27
C HIS A 748 -23.74 3.34 -4.70
N ILE A 749 -23.15 2.54 -3.79
CA ILE A 749 -21.89 1.82 -4.02
C ILE A 749 -21.93 0.92 -5.25
N SER A 750 -23.08 0.32 -5.55
CA SER A 750 -23.28 -0.54 -6.73
C SER A 750 -23.06 0.21 -8.06
N GLN A 751 -23.32 1.51 -8.14
CA GLN A 751 -23.04 2.32 -9.33
C GLN A 751 -21.53 2.47 -9.53
N ILE A 752 -20.79 2.75 -8.45
CA ILE A 752 -19.32 2.90 -8.46
C ILE A 752 -18.65 1.57 -8.79
N GLN A 753 -19.16 0.45 -8.26
CA GLN A 753 -18.65 -0.88 -8.55
C GLN A 753 -18.85 -1.25 -10.01
N LYS A 754 -20.03 -0.98 -10.60
CA LYS A 754 -20.27 -1.20 -12.04
C LYS A 754 -19.30 -0.41 -12.92
N GLU A 755 -19.05 0.88 -12.62
CA GLU A 755 -18.05 1.68 -13.33
C GLU A 755 -16.65 1.03 -13.25
N GLN A 756 -16.28 0.55 -12.07
CA GLN A 756 -15.00 -0.09 -11.83
C GLN A 756 -14.87 -1.44 -12.55
N ASP A 757 -15.95 -2.22 -12.63
CA ASP A 757 -15.98 -3.50 -13.35
C ASP A 757 -15.79 -3.26 -14.86
N ILE A 758 -16.49 -2.27 -15.41
CA ILE A 758 -16.34 -1.86 -16.82
C ILE A 758 -14.91 -1.34 -17.09
N GLU A 759 -14.35 -0.50 -16.21
CA GLU A 759 -12.95 -0.03 -16.32
C GLU A 759 -11.99 -1.21 -16.32
N THR A 760 -12.25 -2.22 -15.48
CA THR A 760 -11.44 -3.43 -15.38
C THR A 760 -11.50 -4.26 -16.66
N GLU A 761 -12.68 -4.48 -17.26
CA GLU A 761 -12.79 -5.20 -18.54
C GLU A 761 -12.08 -4.47 -19.68
N VAL A 762 -12.23 -3.15 -19.76
CA VAL A 762 -11.56 -2.36 -20.80
C VAL A 762 -10.04 -2.46 -20.66
N ILE A 763 -9.51 -2.41 -19.43
CA ILE A 763 -8.09 -2.63 -19.17
C ILE A 763 -7.66 -4.01 -19.68
N HIS A 764 -8.45 -5.06 -19.45
CA HIS A 764 -8.13 -6.40 -19.93
C HIS A 764 -8.10 -6.47 -21.45
N LEU A 765 -9.07 -5.87 -22.14
CA LEU A 765 -9.08 -5.79 -23.59
C LEU A 765 -7.83 -5.06 -24.13
N LEU A 766 -7.36 -4.02 -23.43
CA LEU A 766 -6.11 -3.32 -23.74
C LEU A 766 -4.87 -4.17 -23.47
N GLU A 767 -4.85 -4.95 -22.38
CA GLU A 767 -3.72 -5.81 -21.98
C GLU A 767 -3.60 -7.06 -22.88
N GLU A 768 -4.72 -7.64 -23.29
CA GLU A 768 -4.79 -8.74 -24.26
C GLU A 768 -4.51 -8.27 -25.70
N GLY A 769 -4.49 -6.96 -25.94
CA GLY A 769 -4.32 -6.36 -27.25
C GLY A 769 -5.51 -6.57 -28.19
N GLN A 770 -6.71 -6.85 -27.64
CA GLN A 770 -7.96 -6.96 -28.40
C GLN A 770 -8.48 -5.59 -28.83
N ILE A 771 -8.25 -4.57 -28.00
CA ILE A 771 -8.52 -3.18 -28.34
C ILE A 771 -7.26 -2.35 -28.13
N THR A 772 -7.07 -1.33 -28.95
CA THR A 772 -6.00 -0.35 -28.78
C THR A 772 -6.55 1.04 -29.06
N LEU A 773 -6.30 1.98 -28.15
CA LEU A 773 -6.58 3.39 -28.38
C LEU A 773 -5.30 4.05 -28.88
N GLU A 774 -5.28 4.45 -30.15
CA GLU A 774 -4.14 5.04 -30.87
C GLU A 774 -4.54 6.35 -31.55
N PRO A 775 -3.65 7.35 -31.65
CA PRO A 775 -3.95 8.58 -32.38
C PRO A 775 -3.70 8.41 -33.88
N GLU A 776 -4.60 8.93 -34.71
CA GLU A 776 -4.37 9.19 -36.13
C GLU A 776 -4.08 10.69 -36.32
N PHE A 777 -2.89 11.00 -36.82
CA PHE A 777 -2.42 12.36 -37.00
C PHE A 777 -2.84 12.91 -38.37
N PHE A 778 -3.29 14.16 -38.40
CA PHE A 778 -3.57 14.89 -39.64
C PHE A 778 -3.18 16.36 -39.50
N ILE A 779 -3.06 17.06 -40.63
CA ILE A 779 -2.61 18.45 -40.68
C ILE A 779 -3.82 19.32 -41.00
N ILE A 780 -4.05 20.37 -40.20
CA ILE A 780 -5.03 21.42 -40.49
C ILE A 780 -4.28 22.72 -40.71
N ASP A 781 -4.58 23.42 -41.78
CA ASP A 781 -4.09 24.79 -41.98
C ASP A 781 -4.93 25.75 -41.13
N ASP A 782 -4.28 26.57 -40.31
CA ASP A 782 -4.95 27.64 -39.57
C ASP A 782 -5.47 28.73 -40.53
N SER A 783 -6.28 29.67 -40.01
CA SER A 783 -6.83 30.78 -40.79
C SER A 783 -5.77 31.73 -41.39
N ASP A 784 -4.51 31.61 -40.97
CA ASP A 784 -3.36 32.37 -41.44
C ASP A 784 -2.43 31.53 -42.36
N GLY A 785 -2.81 30.29 -42.70
CA GLY A 785 -2.08 29.41 -43.61
C GLY A 785 -0.91 28.64 -42.99
N ASN A 786 -0.83 28.55 -41.66
CA ASN A 786 0.17 27.71 -41.00
C ASN A 786 -0.37 26.29 -40.79
N ALA A 787 0.38 25.31 -41.30
CA ALA A 787 0.12 23.90 -41.11
C ALA A 787 0.29 23.51 -39.63
N THR A 788 -0.82 23.22 -38.95
CA THR A 788 -0.85 22.77 -37.55
C THR A 788 -1.16 21.28 -37.54
N GLN A 789 -0.25 20.47 -36.99
CA GLN A 789 -0.46 19.03 -36.84
C GLN A 789 -1.40 18.79 -35.65
N THR A 790 -2.51 18.09 -35.91
CA THR A 790 -3.51 17.68 -34.91
C THR A 790 -3.69 16.16 -34.99
N PHE A 791 -4.50 15.58 -34.10
CA PHE A 791 -4.82 14.16 -34.15
C PHE A 791 -6.25 13.86 -33.70
N ASN A 792 -6.79 12.73 -34.18
CA ASN A 792 -7.99 12.11 -33.63
C ASN A 792 -7.59 10.82 -32.89
N LEU A 793 -8.26 10.50 -31.78
CA LEU A 793 -8.10 9.19 -31.15
C LEU A 793 -8.94 8.17 -31.92
N ILE A 794 -8.33 7.09 -32.36
CA ILE A 794 -8.98 5.94 -33.00
C ILE A 794 -8.90 4.76 -32.06
N LEU A 795 -10.06 4.17 -31.78
CA LEU A 795 -10.16 2.88 -31.13
C LEU A 795 -10.05 1.81 -32.21
N LYS A 796 -8.91 1.12 -32.28
CA LYS A 796 -8.76 -0.05 -33.16
C LYS A 796 -9.15 -1.29 -32.39
N ILE A 797 -9.99 -2.10 -33.00
CA ILE A 797 -10.34 -3.43 -32.51
C ILE A 797 -9.59 -4.41 -33.40
N LYS A 798 -8.90 -5.37 -32.80
CA LYS A 798 -8.21 -6.41 -33.56
C LYS A 798 -9.27 -7.36 -34.11
N ASP A 799 -9.35 -7.52 -35.43
CA ASP A 799 -10.30 -8.44 -36.06
C ASP A 799 -10.18 -9.82 -35.40
N LEU A 800 -11.30 -10.29 -34.85
CA LEU A 800 -11.48 -11.64 -34.33
C LEU A 800 -11.64 -12.57 -35.54
N ASP A 801 -10.52 -13.06 -36.07
CA ASP A 801 -10.49 -14.28 -36.90
C ASP A 801 -10.32 -15.53 -36.02
#